data_AF-A0A847HKL6-F1
#
_entry.id   AF-A0A847HKL6-F1
#
_cell.length_a   1.000
_cell.length_b   1.000
_cell.length_c   1.000
_cell.angle_alpha   90.00
_cell.angle_beta   90.00
_cell.angle_gamma   90.00
#
_symmetry.space_group_name_H-M   'P 1'
#
loop_
_entity.id
_entity.type
_entity.pdbx_description
1 polymer ?
#
loop_
_entity_poly.entity_id
_entity_poly.type
_entity_poly.pdbx_seq_one_letter_code
_entity_poly.pdbx_strand_id
1 'polypeptide(L)'
;VRHIVGKDSEQEYLVCKIKGNYYSGGPVRHAKVQWTAHLTERTSSPAGFNLYHFGNNDTQKELIESGNSVLSKDGELAIALPISNSVLNGLNSIEISATVLDVDARPSTAVSRFSPDPVYRVGIARLPATLAQGEEFPVQIIAIDKNGQKLERGEIQLEIMRKRYFYIQKRNSDGGIYYSWTSGWTRSHNAKQSIKDGMATFDLILAEGGDYMLLATYGTGNEEAKAAMSFYVDYSYSSFEDYAGRDRMRSENEIFLMPDRDVAAVNDKIKIRYSLPRICEYALLTKESDGIINARVVKLDKAQGEFIETLTEAARPNVYIGLIAPATRGEFPLYVSDVDSNFPRAYYGYTNIKVQNSVDNISVAIAPEQTGELKAGPGDQQKISFVVTDRNGKPADVEMAVCVVDEAILSLTGYVTPSLNSLNDFLLPLSVFTGDLRTSLISQDLFRLISTRALTGGDGGAGAIASDLDSRKDFRPVAYWNAGLRTDANGRCEIEFKLPDSMTSYRIYAVALDRGTAFNSKDRQLKVSREFYLEPALPRFMTAGDKATLPVSVSNKGTQSGQAEVSVIEAANLAASPGKNSVNLEPFTNSVSKLTLEADNGAGEAKLVLSGSFNGLSDSISRTLPVNPAATIINRNLSGHFTGTQQIKPDMPKYLASMSQADIKGTVNGRLNISTTPWPRLAPALRYLMRYPYGCLEQVSSGIIPLAGMRNLVMEGRLPGYSLVDIDKFLEGGFNKLMKMQRASGGFSYWTSQYSESWWGTQYAVFAMTIAKKSGYAVDEDRLQAGVDFIRQCLFKNNNDDRFSDGILAMAVVNLAMNSKISAADMDTLKKRFEKAGKEAAPLMLWAEALNGQTPIAELQARLNKLEPAERDISYGWQYTPTRHNALLLLTCLTLKGNDKMADDLSGRLLNSLGNNGYWNSTADTGLALFALAEYFKSRNTEFANNVDFVLITADGKETLNSGQFGITREISKEVLLSPEGITIEGPGKILLSYSLEYSYPDETERTEAVNKGFSIEKKFENLSGSKDIRVGDIIKATVEFEDDFGKETWYGARLNHLAVEDPIPAGFIAINPDLKNDNIPSDADMANEEYYCDWEFGAYTFYADHRELRNDRLLAFKDRAWSGRFRLVYYLRAVCEGTFKMKPSQIGLMYNPEYYGMSVPQTITVLPAQ
;
A
#
# COMPACT_ATOMS: atom_id res chain seq x y z
N VAL A 1 -40.02 16.40 -22.38
CA VAL A 1 -41.28 16.43 -21.61
C VAL A 1 -41.94 15.06 -21.69
N ARG A 2 -42.03 14.33 -20.58
CA ARG A 2 -42.88 13.13 -20.48
C ARG A 2 -44.09 13.52 -19.61
N HIS A 3 -45.30 13.27 -20.08
CA HIS A 3 -46.50 13.49 -19.29
C HIS A 3 -46.61 12.39 -18.23
N ILE A 4 -46.39 12.75 -16.96
CA ILE A 4 -46.80 11.92 -15.83
C ILE A 4 -48.26 12.24 -15.55
N VAL A 5 -49.10 11.22 -15.38
CA VAL A 5 -50.54 11.38 -15.16
C VAL A 5 -50.79 12.31 -13.96
N GLY A 6 -51.32 13.50 -14.21
CA GLY A 6 -51.84 14.41 -13.18
C GLY A 6 -51.00 15.65 -12.85
N LYS A 7 -49.82 15.86 -13.43
CA LYS A 7 -49.06 17.13 -13.34
C LYS A 7 -48.13 17.31 -14.53
N ASP A 8 -48.28 18.41 -15.26
CA ASP A 8 -47.23 18.88 -16.17
C ASP A 8 -46.10 19.48 -15.32
N SER A 9 -44.98 18.77 -15.20
CA SER A 9 -43.72 19.34 -14.72
C SER A 9 -42.67 19.23 -15.81
N GLU A 10 -42.14 20.37 -16.26
CA GLU A 10 -40.93 20.39 -17.07
C GLU A 10 -39.75 19.93 -16.20
N GLN A 11 -39.14 18.81 -16.58
CA GLN A 11 -37.96 18.26 -15.89
C GLN A 11 -36.77 18.34 -16.85
N GLU A 12 -35.70 19.01 -16.43
CA GLU A 12 -34.46 19.12 -17.18
C GLU A 12 -33.63 17.83 -17.07
N TYR A 13 -32.94 17.47 -18.16
CA TYR A 13 -32.10 16.29 -18.24
C TYR A 13 -30.68 16.65 -18.66
N LEU A 14 -29.70 16.02 -18.02
CA LEU A 14 -28.30 16.07 -18.41
C LEU A 14 -28.04 14.97 -19.43
N VAL A 15 -27.62 15.35 -20.64
CA VAL A 15 -27.20 14.39 -21.67
C VAL A 15 -25.69 14.15 -21.57
N CYS A 16 -25.30 12.98 -21.07
CA CYS A 16 -23.90 12.57 -20.99
C CYS A 16 -23.53 11.75 -22.22
N LYS A 17 -22.46 12.15 -22.92
CA LYS A 17 -21.88 11.39 -24.04
C LYS A 17 -20.66 10.62 -23.56
N ILE A 18 -20.72 9.31 -23.69
CA ILE A 18 -19.63 8.37 -23.39
C ILE A 18 -19.00 7.95 -24.72
N LYS A 19 -17.67 8.06 -24.82
CA LYS A 19 -16.92 7.71 -26.02
C LYS A 19 -15.71 6.83 -25.69
N GLY A 20 -15.59 5.68 -26.35
CA GLY A 20 -14.47 4.75 -26.21
C GLY A 20 -13.59 4.75 -27.45
N ASN A 21 -12.27 4.94 -27.29
CA ASN A 21 -11.29 4.83 -28.37
C ASN A 21 -10.08 3.99 -27.92
N TYR A 22 -9.47 3.26 -28.85
CA TYR A 22 -8.20 2.58 -28.59
C TYR A 22 -7.04 3.58 -28.58
N TYR A 23 -6.04 3.38 -27.71
CA TYR A 23 -4.80 4.17 -27.72
C TYR A 23 -3.98 3.99 -29.02
N SER A 24 -4.11 2.85 -29.69
CA SER A 24 -3.59 2.62 -31.04
C SER A 24 -4.46 3.25 -32.14
N GLY A 25 -5.60 3.85 -31.78
CA GLY A 25 -6.53 4.55 -32.65
C GLY A 25 -7.75 3.74 -33.12
N GLY A 26 -8.81 4.48 -33.46
CA GLY A 26 -10.10 3.93 -33.89
C GLY A 26 -11.09 3.75 -32.72
N PRO A 27 -12.40 3.78 -33.00
CA PRO A 27 -13.43 3.66 -31.96
C PRO A 27 -13.52 2.23 -31.41
N VAL A 28 -13.84 2.12 -30.12
CA VAL A 28 -14.20 0.83 -29.49
C VAL A 28 -15.66 0.55 -29.81
N ARG A 29 -15.92 -0.29 -30.81
CA ARG A 29 -17.28 -0.55 -31.32
C ARG A 29 -17.97 -1.60 -30.46
N HIS A 30 -19.24 -1.39 -30.14
CA HIS A 30 -20.09 -2.38 -29.47
C HIS A 30 -19.55 -2.92 -28.15
N ALA A 31 -18.68 -2.17 -27.48
CA ALA A 31 -18.21 -2.49 -26.14
C ALA A 31 -19.30 -2.29 -25.10
N LYS A 32 -19.34 -3.17 -24.10
CA LYS A 32 -20.23 -3.05 -22.95
C LYS A 32 -19.79 -1.84 -22.11
N VAL A 33 -20.76 -1.03 -21.69
CA VAL A 33 -20.56 0.13 -20.85
C VAL A 33 -21.37 -0.05 -19.58
N GLN A 34 -20.73 0.10 -18.43
CA GLN A 34 -21.38 0.20 -17.13
C GLN A 34 -21.22 1.63 -16.64
N TRP A 35 -22.27 2.24 -16.10
CA TRP A 35 -22.17 3.62 -15.62
C TRP A 35 -22.97 3.81 -14.34
N THR A 36 -22.51 4.74 -13.51
CA THR A 36 -23.18 5.19 -12.28
C THR A 36 -23.16 6.72 -12.23
N ALA A 37 -24.23 7.32 -11.75
CA ALA A 37 -24.36 8.76 -11.54
C ALA A 37 -24.70 9.01 -10.07
N HIS A 38 -23.90 9.85 -9.42
CA HIS A 38 -24.09 10.22 -8.02
C HIS A 38 -24.30 11.72 -7.86
N LEU A 39 -25.14 12.11 -6.92
CA LEU A 39 -25.17 13.46 -6.38
C LEU A 39 -23.97 13.62 -5.43
N THR A 40 -23.22 14.71 -5.55
CA THR A 40 -22.01 14.97 -4.76
C THR A 40 -21.84 16.45 -4.44
N GLU A 41 -20.87 16.76 -3.58
CA GLU A 41 -20.54 18.14 -3.21
C GLU A 41 -20.08 18.98 -4.40
N ARG A 42 -20.34 20.29 -4.34
CA ARG A 42 -19.81 21.26 -5.29
C ARG A 42 -18.53 21.86 -4.71
N THR A 43 -17.40 21.59 -5.37
CA THR A 43 -16.06 22.00 -4.88
C THR A 43 -15.51 23.27 -5.54
N SER A 44 -16.27 23.91 -6.44
CA SER A 44 -15.80 25.07 -7.20
C SER A 44 -16.11 26.41 -6.51
N SER A 45 -15.11 27.01 -5.87
CA SER A 45 -15.13 28.44 -5.50
C SER A 45 -14.83 29.31 -6.74
N PRO A 46 -15.65 30.33 -7.05
CA PRO A 46 -15.34 31.32 -8.08
C PRO A 46 -14.04 32.06 -7.77
N ALA A 47 -13.23 32.33 -8.81
CA ALA A 47 -11.96 33.04 -8.67
C ALA A 47 -12.16 34.43 -8.02
N GLY A 48 -11.33 34.78 -7.03
CA GLY A 48 -11.41 36.06 -6.30
C GLY A 48 -12.35 36.06 -5.09
N PHE A 49 -13.00 34.94 -4.77
CA PHE A 49 -13.94 34.82 -3.65
C PHE A 49 -13.56 33.73 -2.64
N ASN A 50 -12.27 33.49 -2.42
CA ASN A 50 -11.77 32.38 -1.58
C ASN A 50 -12.22 32.45 -0.12
N LEU A 51 -12.56 33.64 0.38
CA LEU A 51 -13.12 33.88 1.72
C LEU A 51 -14.58 33.38 1.88
N TYR A 52 -15.24 33.00 0.78
CA TYR A 52 -16.63 32.55 0.77
C TYR A 52 -16.71 31.09 0.30
N HIS A 53 -17.62 30.35 0.94
CA HIS A 53 -18.02 28.99 0.58
C HIS A 53 -19.24 29.04 -0.35
N PHE A 54 -19.16 28.31 -1.47
CA PHE A 54 -20.23 28.17 -2.46
C PHE A 54 -20.60 26.69 -2.56
N GLY A 55 -21.88 26.36 -2.73
CA GLY A 55 -22.36 24.97 -2.69
C GLY A 55 -22.63 24.48 -1.27
N ASN A 56 -22.58 23.17 -1.04
CA ASN A 56 -22.79 22.53 0.26
C ASN A 56 -21.55 21.73 0.70
N ASN A 57 -21.06 21.96 1.91
CA ASN A 57 -19.89 21.28 2.49
C ASN A 57 -20.24 19.99 3.25
N ASP A 58 -21.53 19.60 3.32
CA ASP A 58 -22.00 18.37 4.00
C ASP A 58 -22.94 17.58 3.07
N THR A 59 -22.56 17.45 1.79
CA THR A 59 -23.32 16.62 0.83
C THR A 59 -22.87 15.16 0.91
N GLN A 60 -23.78 14.28 1.34
CA GLN A 60 -23.57 12.84 1.24
C GLN A 60 -23.65 12.39 -0.22
N LYS A 61 -22.75 11.49 -0.62
CA LYS A 61 -22.75 10.91 -1.97
C LYS A 61 -23.96 9.99 -2.13
N GLU A 62 -24.89 10.35 -3.00
CA GLU A 62 -26.14 9.61 -3.21
C GLU A 62 -26.23 9.07 -4.64
N LEU A 63 -26.54 7.79 -4.83
CA LEU A 63 -26.73 7.21 -6.16
C LEU A 63 -28.04 7.75 -6.78
N ILE A 64 -27.92 8.44 -7.91
CA ILE A 64 -29.07 8.94 -8.69
C ILE A 64 -29.58 7.83 -9.61
N GLU A 65 -28.69 7.27 -10.42
CA GLU A 65 -29.02 6.27 -11.42
C GLU A 65 -27.78 5.44 -11.76
N SER A 66 -28.00 4.19 -12.19
CA SER A 66 -26.94 3.34 -12.74
C SER A 66 -27.50 2.49 -13.89
N GLY A 67 -26.62 2.07 -14.79
CA GLY A 67 -27.06 1.30 -15.94
C GLY A 67 -25.95 0.52 -16.64
N ASN A 68 -26.38 -0.42 -17.49
CA ASN A 68 -25.53 -1.15 -18.42
C ASN A 68 -26.04 -0.91 -19.85
N SER A 69 -25.13 -0.66 -20.78
CA SER A 69 -25.46 -0.45 -22.19
C SER A 69 -24.29 -0.86 -23.08
N VAL A 70 -24.35 -0.54 -24.38
CA VAL A 70 -23.36 -0.91 -25.38
C VAL A 70 -23.05 0.29 -26.27
N LEU A 71 -21.77 0.51 -26.59
CA LEU A 71 -21.37 1.57 -27.53
C LEU A 71 -21.92 1.32 -28.94
N SER A 72 -22.17 2.40 -29.68
CA SER A 72 -22.53 2.34 -31.09
C SER A 72 -21.37 1.82 -31.95
N LYS A 73 -21.62 1.68 -33.27
CA LYS A 73 -20.58 1.39 -34.26
C LYS A 73 -19.48 2.47 -34.35
N ASP A 74 -19.77 3.67 -33.85
CA ASP A 74 -18.85 4.81 -33.85
C ASP A 74 -18.14 4.96 -32.48
N GLY A 75 -18.38 4.02 -31.55
CA GLY A 75 -17.79 4.01 -30.22
C GLY A 75 -18.43 5.01 -29.25
N GLU A 76 -19.69 5.38 -29.48
CA GLU A 76 -20.40 6.42 -28.72
C GLU A 76 -21.68 5.89 -28.08
N LEU A 77 -22.01 6.40 -26.90
CA LEU A 77 -23.26 6.18 -26.17
C LEU A 77 -23.73 7.50 -25.56
N ALA A 78 -25.03 7.79 -25.64
CA ALA A 78 -25.64 8.93 -24.96
C ALA A 78 -26.61 8.42 -23.89
N ILE A 79 -26.47 8.93 -22.68
CA ILE A 79 -27.40 8.67 -21.56
C ILE A 79 -28.02 9.99 -21.10
N ALA A 80 -29.28 9.95 -20.66
CA ALA A 80 -30.00 11.12 -20.18
C ALA A 80 -30.35 10.93 -18.71
N LEU A 81 -29.78 11.78 -17.84
CA LEU A 81 -29.95 11.72 -16.39
C LEU A 81 -30.89 12.83 -15.93
N PRO A 82 -31.85 12.56 -15.04
CA PRO A 82 -32.70 13.62 -14.46
C PRO A 82 -31.85 14.57 -13.61
N ILE A 83 -32.04 15.88 -13.78
CA ILE A 83 -31.35 16.89 -12.96
C ILE A 83 -32.28 17.31 -11.81
N SER A 84 -31.76 17.29 -10.58
CA SER A 84 -32.47 17.81 -9.42
C SER A 84 -32.28 19.32 -9.28
N ASN A 85 -33.24 20.01 -8.63
CA ASN A 85 -33.14 21.45 -8.39
C ASN A 85 -31.90 21.84 -7.57
N SER A 86 -31.40 20.94 -6.71
CA SER A 86 -30.17 21.20 -5.92
C SER A 86 -28.91 21.28 -6.78
N VAL A 87 -28.92 20.71 -7.99
CA VAL A 87 -27.83 20.85 -8.95
C VAL A 87 -27.98 22.17 -9.72
N LEU A 88 -29.21 22.50 -10.16
CA LEU A 88 -29.50 23.71 -10.93
C LEU A 88 -29.27 25.00 -10.14
N ASN A 89 -29.56 25.02 -8.84
CA ASN A 89 -29.36 26.19 -7.98
C ASN A 89 -27.92 26.31 -7.41
N GLY A 90 -27.01 25.42 -7.83
CA GLY A 90 -25.60 25.45 -7.45
C GLY A 90 -25.25 24.83 -6.10
N LEU A 91 -26.18 24.14 -5.42
CA LEU A 91 -25.92 23.51 -4.13
C LEU A 91 -25.05 22.24 -4.25
N ASN A 92 -25.36 21.40 -5.24
CA ASN A 92 -24.74 20.09 -5.48
C ASN A 92 -24.21 19.96 -6.92
N SER A 93 -23.49 18.86 -7.17
CA SER A 93 -23.01 18.46 -8.49
C SER A 93 -23.42 17.01 -8.80
N ILE A 94 -23.39 16.62 -10.07
CA ILE A 94 -23.56 15.23 -10.48
C ILE A 94 -22.19 14.67 -10.88
N GLU A 95 -21.74 13.61 -10.23
CA GLU A 95 -20.57 12.83 -10.63
C GLU A 95 -21.03 11.61 -11.44
N ILE A 96 -20.58 11.53 -12.70
CA ILE A 96 -20.84 10.40 -13.58
C ILE A 96 -19.55 9.60 -13.71
N SER A 97 -19.63 8.30 -13.45
CA SER A 97 -18.57 7.35 -13.78
C SER A 97 -19.06 6.37 -14.83
N ALA A 98 -18.22 6.11 -15.84
CA ALA A 98 -18.50 5.15 -16.89
C ALA A 98 -17.29 4.26 -17.14
N THR A 99 -17.52 2.95 -17.10
CA THR A 99 -16.55 1.89 -17.38
C THR A 99 -16.89 1.25 -18.72
N VAL A 100 -15.99 1.37 -19.70
CA VAL A 100 -16.08 0.68 -20.98
C VAL A 100 -15.24 -0.60 -20.90
N LEU A 101 -15.82 -1.74 -21.27
CA LEU A 101 -15.14 -3.03 -21.35
C LEU A 101 -14.71 -3.29 -22.79
N ASP A 102 -13.42 -3.49 -23.01
CA ASP A 102 -12.91 -3.92 -24.31
C ASP A 102 -13.29 -5.39 -24.61
N VAL A 103 -13.02 -5.86 -25.83
CA VAL A 103 -13.28 -7.23 -26.29
C VAL A 103 -12.57 -8.30 -25.45
N ASP A 104 -11.50 -7.93 -24.74
CA ASP A 104 -10.75 -8.76 -23.80
C ASP A 104 -11.20 -8.61 -22.33
N ALA A 105 -12.36 -7.97 -22.13
CA ALA A 105 -12.97 -7.66 -20.83
C ALA A 105 -12.10 -6.77 -19.91
N ARG A 106 -11.09 -6.09 -20.45
CA ARG A 106 -10.35 -5.07 -19.70
C ARG A 106 -11.18 -3.80 -19.53
N PRO A 107 -11.31 -3.26 -18.31
CA PRO A 107 -12.06 -2.05 -18.05
C PRO A 107 -11.22 -0.80 -18.31
N SER A 108 -11.88 0.23 -18.84
CA SER A 108 -11.40 1.61 -18.85
C SER A 108 -12.47 2.50 -18.25
N THR A 109 -12.20 3.09 -17.08
CA THR A 109 -13.15 3.92 -16.33
C THR A 109 -12.80 5.40 -16.47
N ALA A 110 -13.82 6.23 -16.71
CA ALA A 110 -13.73 7.68 -16.70
C ALA A 110 -14.76 8.26 -15.72
N VAL A 111 -14.31 9.21 -14.89
CA VAL A 111 -15.17 9.94 -13.95
C VAL A 111 -15.21 11.41 -14.37
N SER A 112 -16.41 11.97 -14.47
CA SER A 112 -16.63 13.38 -14.80
C SER A 112 -17.64 13.98 -13.82
N ARG A 113 -17.52 15.28 -13.57
CA ARG A 113 -18.46 16.03 -12.73
C ARG A 113 -19.15 17.10 -13.54
N PHE A 114 -20.46 17.16 -13.41
CA PHE A 114 -21.31 18.19 -13.97
C PHE A 114 -21.80 19.12 -12.84
N SER A 115 -21.41 20.38 -12.93
CA SER A 115 -21.76 21.43 -11.99
C SER A 115 -22.21 22.66 -12.79
N PRO A 116 -23.50 22.76 -13.19
CA PRO A 116 -23.96 23.87 -14.01
C PRO A 116 -23.81 25.17 -13.24
N ASP A 117 -23.58 26.28 -13.95
CA ASP A 117 -23.51 27.59 -13.34
C ASP A 117 -24.91 28.22 -13.27
N PRO A 118 -25.50 28.40 -12.07
CA PRO A 118 -26.75 29.12 -11.94
C PRO A 118 -26.61 30.58 -12.37
N VAL A 119 -27.75 31.23 -12.66
CA VAL A 119 -27.82 32.65 -13.05
C VAL A 119 -27.15 33.55 -12.01
N TYR A 120 -27.31 33.21 -10.74
CA TYR A 120 -26.63 33.82 -9.60
C TYR A 120 -25.91 32.74 -8.79
N ARG A 121 -24.83 33.08 -8.09
CA ARG A 121 -24.21 32.19 -7.09
C ARG A 121 -24.21 32.87 -5.73
N VAL A 122 -24.54 32.12 -4.69
CA VAL A 122 -24.52 32.60 -3.30
C VAL A 122 -23.28 32.08 -2.60
N GLY A 123 -22.57 32.95 -1.89
CA GLY A 123 -21.40 32.60 -1.11
C GLY A 123 -21.59 32.98 0.36
N ILE A 124 -21.38 32.03 1.27
CA ILE A 124 -21.40 32.28 2.73
C ILE A 124 -19.95 32.45 3.19
N ALA A 125 -19.64 33.51 3.95
CA ALA A 125 -18.29 33.71 4.48
C ALA A 125 -17.88 32.48 5.29
N ARG A 126 -16.65 31.97 5.06
CA ARG A 126 -16.17 30.77 5.75
C ARG A 126 -16.18 31.00 7.26
N LEU A 127 -16.82 30.09 7.99
CA LEU A 127 -16.82 30.05 9.45
C LEU A 127 -15.83 28.99 9.96
N PRO A 128 -15.37 29.10 11.22
CA PRO A 128 -14.69 28.01 11.91
C PRO A 128 -15.54 26.74 11.92
N ALA A 129 -14.89 25.57 11.93
CA ALA A 129 -15.59 24.29 12.00
C ALA A 129 -16.34 24.09 13.33
N THR A 130 -16.01 24.87 14.37
CA THR A 130 -16.61 24.82 15.69
C THR A 130 -16.81 26.22 16.27
N LEU A 131 -17.97 26.49 16.87
CA LEU A 131 -18.33 27.74 17.55
C LEU A 131 -18.84 27.45 18.97
N ALA A 132 -18.77 28.42 19.88
CA ALA A 132 -19.27 28.24 21.25
C ALA A 132 -20.78 28.50 21.36
N GLN A 133 -21.48 27.70 22.18
CA GLN A 133 -22.89 27.94 22.49
C GLN A 133 -23.09 29.31 23.13
N GLY A 134 -24.06 30.07 22.62
CA GLY A 134 -24.41 31.40 23.11
C GLY A 134 -23.49 32.53 22.64
N GLU A 135 -22.47 32.23 21.83
CA GLU A 135 -21.59 33.23 21.22
C GLU A 135 -22.32 33.98 20.09
N GLU A 136 -22.19 35.31 20.07
CA GLU A 136 -22.68 36.16 19.00
C GLU A 136 -21.61 36.29 17.91
N PHE A 137 -21.96 35.97 16.66
CA PHE A 137 -21.03 36.08 15.53
C PHE A 137 -21.73 36.57 14.26
N PRO A 138 -21.06 37.42 13.45
CA PRO A 138 -21.60 37.90 12.19
C PRO A 138 -21.35 36.89 11.06
N VAL A 139 -22.37 36.64 10.25
CA VAL A 139 -22.28 35.86 9.01
C VAL A 139 -22.50 36.79 7.82
N GLN A 140 -21.47 36.93 6.98
CA GLN A 140 -21.56 37.69 5.74
C GLN A 140 -21.90 36.77 4.57
N ILE A 141 -22.89 37.15 3.78
CA ILE A 141 -23.34 36.40 2.62
C ILE A 141 -23.33 37.33 1.41
N ILE A 142 -22.81 36.82 0.29
CA ILE A 142 -22.76 37.54 -0.99
C ILE A 142 -23.58 36.81 -2.04
N ALA A 143 -24.06 37.56 -3.03
CA ALA A 143 -24.59 37.03 -4.27
C ALA A 143 -23.78 37.60 -5.43
N ILE A 144 -23.39 36.76 -6.38
CA ILE A 144 -22.65 37.15 -7.59
C ILE A 144 -23.42 36.74 -8.83
N ASP A 145 -23.26 37.48 -9.92
CA ASP A 145 -23.82 37.13 -11.23
C ASP A 145 -22.98 36.08 -11.96
N LYS A 146 -23.46 35.61 -13.12
CA LYS A 146 -22.75 34.68 -14.00
C LYS A 146 -21.37 35.17 -14.49
N ASN A 147 -21.10 36.47 -14.45
CA ASN A 147 -19.83 37.07 -14.85
C ASN A 147 -18.84 37.20 -13.68
N GLY A 148 -19.25 36.79 -12.46
CA GLY A 148 -18.44 36.89 -11.26
C GLY A 148 -18.46 38.27 -10.59
N GLN A 149 -19.43 39.14 -10.92
CA GLN A 149 -19.59 40.44 -10.28
C GLN A 149 -20.52 40.35 -9.07
N LYS A 150 -20.14 40.98 -7.94
CA LYS A 150 -21.00 41.08 -6.75
C LYS A 150 -22.24 41.91 -7.07
N LEU A 151 -23.40 41.43 -6.62
CA LEU A 151 -24.64 42.19 -6.71
C LEU A 151 -24.65 43.26 -5.62
N GLU A 152 -24.95 44.51 -5.99
CA GLU A 152 -24.97 45.63 -5.05
C GLU A 152 -26.30 45.79 -4.30
N ARG A 153 -27.36 45.12 -4.78
CA ARG A 153 -28.72 45.22 -4.23
C ARG A 153 -29.45 43.88 -4.34
N GLY A 154 -30.44 43.67 -3.46
CA GLY A 154 -31.28 42.47 -3.43
C GLY A 154 -31.53 42.02 -1.99
N GLU A 155 -32.23 40.90 -1.80
CA GLU A 155 -32.54 40.33 -0.50
C GLU A 155 -32.05 38.87 -0.45
N ILE A 156 -31.28 38.53 0.58
CA ILE A 156 -30.82 37.16 0.85
C ILE A 156 -31.67 36.60 1.99
N GLN A 157 -32.15 35.37 1.82
CA GLN A 157 -32.80 34.59 2.86
C GLN A 157 -31.78 33.63 3.48
N LEU A 158 -31.70 33.60 4.81
CA LEU A 158 -30.87 32.68 5.57
C LEU A 158 -31.75 31.79 6.44
N GLU A 159 -31.63 30.47 6.27
CA GLU A 159 -32.25 29.48 7.13
C GLU A 159 -31.19 28.82 8.00
N ILE A 160 -31.46 28.72 9.30
CA ILE A 160 -30.57 28.06 10.25
C ILE A 160 -31.19 26.69 10.53
N MET A 161 -30.49 25.64 10.12
CA MET A 161 -30.89 24.26 10.31
C MET A 161 -30.07 23.65 11.44
N ARG A 162 -30.66 22.74 12.21
CA ARG A 162 -30.00 21.98 13.27
C ARG A 162 -30.24 20.49 13.08
N LYS A 163 -29.20 19.69 13.17
CA LYS A 163 -29.27 18.23 13.01
C LYS A 163 -29.91 17.61 14.25
N ARG A 164 -30.88 16.72 14.04
CA ARG A 164 -31.53 15.94 15.10
C ARG A 164 -31.44 14.46 14.79
N TYR A 165 -31.22 13.65 15.83
CA TYR A 165 -31.19 12.20 15.76
C TYR A 165 -32.53 11.64 16.28
N PHE A 166 -33.13 10.75 15.50
CA PHE A 166 -34.38 10.07 15.79
C PHE A 166 -34.06 8.59 16.01
N TYR A 167 -34.30 8.09 17.22
CA TYR A 167 -34.03 6.70 17.60
C TYR A 167 -35.30 5.87 17.47
N ILE A 168 -35.22 4.77 16.73
CA ILE A 168 -36.30 3.82 16.48
C ILE A 168 -35.88 2.47 17.08
N GLN A 169 -36.73 1.93 17.93
CA GLN A 169 -36.55 0.60 18.50
C GLN A 169 -36.90 -0.47 17.45
N LYS A 170 -35.99 -1.40 17.18
CA LYS A 170 -36.18 -2.53 16.26
C LYS A 170 -35.97 -3.85 17.00
N ARG A 171 -36.62 -4.92 16.52
CA ARG A 171 -36.51 -6.27 17.07
C ARG A 171 -35.93 -7.19 16.01
N ASN A 172 -34.86 -7.92 16.32
CA ASN A 172 -34.22 -8.85 15.40
C ASN A 172 -34.96 -10.21 15.34
N SER A 173 -34.50 -11.10 14.46
CA SER A 173 -35.07 -12.44 14.23
C SER A 173 -35.04 -13.34 15.45
N ASP A 174 -34.11 -13.11 16.39
CA ASP A 174 -33.96 -13.88 17.63
C ASP A 174 -34.75 -13.27 18.80
N GLY A 175 -35.53 -12.22 18.52
CA GLY A 175 -36.37 -11.54 19.50
C GLY A 175 -35.65 -10.51 20.38
N GLY A 176 -34.37 -10.27 20.15
CA GLY A 176 -33.55 -9.23 20.77
C GLY A 176 -33.93 -7.82 20.29
N ILE A 177 -33.93 -6.88 21.22
CA ILE A 177 -34.28 -5.47 20.97
C ILE A 177 -32.99 -4.68 20.77
N TYR A 178 -32.90 -3.92 19.68
CA TYR A 178 -31.80 -2.98 19.42
C TYR A 178 -32.35 -1.63 18.94
N TYR A 179 -31.53 -0.58 19.04
CA TYR A 179 -31.89 0.77 18.59
C TYR A 179 -31.23 1.06 17.25
N SER A 180 -32.02 1.52 16.30
CA SER A 180 -31.57 2.06 15.01
C SER A 180 -31.85 3.55 15.01
N TRP A 181 -30.89 4.38 14.63
CA TRP A 181 -31.08 5.83 14.58
C TRP A 181 -31.06 6.33 13.14
N THR A 182 -31.77 7.42 12.88
CA THR A 182 -31.65 8.22 11.66
C THR A 182 -31.45 9.67 12.05
N SER A 183 -30.70 10.44 11.27
CA SER A 183 -30.53 11.87 11.51
C SER A 183 -31.23 12.71 10.44
N GLY A 184 -31.58 13.94 10.77
CA GLY A 184 -32.19 14.87 9.82
C GLY A 184 -32.02 16.33 10.22
N TRP A 185 -31.97 17.21 9.23
CA TRP A 185 -31.89 18.66 9.43
C TRP A 185 -33.27 19.23 9.73
N THR A 186 -33.41 19.89 10.88
CA THR A 186 -34.63 20.60 11.28
C THR A 186 -34.40 22.11 11.22
N ARG A 187 -35.32 22.86 10.62
CA ARG A 187 -35.22 24.32 10.57
C ARG A 187 -35.44 24.89 11.98
N SER A 188 -34.43 25.54 12.53
CA SER A 188 -34.48 26.22 13.83
C SER A 188 -34.90 27.68 13.67
N HIS A 189 -34.40 28.39 12.66
CA HIS A 189 -34.69 29.79 12.42
C HIS A 189 -34.69 30.16 10.92
N ASN A 190 -35.31 31.29 10.57
CA ASN A 190 -35.20 31.90 9.25
C ASN A 190 -35.14 33.43 9.38
N ALA A 191 -34.31 34.07 8.55
CA ALA A 191 -34.14 35.52 8.50
C ALA A 191 -33.94 36.00 7.06
N LYS A 192 -34.18 37.28 6.80
CA LYS A 192 -33.95 37.94 5.51
C LYS A 192 -33.19 39.24 5.73
N GLN A 193 -32.20 39.50 4.90
CA GLN A 193 -31.39 40.70 4.97
C GLN A 193 -31.13 41.26 3.57
N SER A 194 -31.26 42.59 3.42
CA SER A 194 -30.93 43.27 2.16
C SER A 194 -29.41 43.37 1.97
N ILE A 195 -28.97 43.23 0.73
CA ILE A 195 -27.58 43.44 0.32
C ILE A 195 -27.27 44.95 0.38
N LYS A 196 -26.18 45.30 1.09
CA LYS A 196 -25.59 46.64 1.17
C LYS A 196 -24.09 46.53 0.93
N ASP A 197 -23.54 47.39 0.07
CA ASP A 197 -22.11 47.39 -0.30
C ASP A 197 -21.60 46.00 -0.74
N GLY A 198 -22.40 45.31 -1.56
CA GLY A 198 -22.08 43.99 -2.10
C GLY A 198 -22.20 42.81 -1.13
N MET A 199 -22.75 42.97 0.08
CA MET A 199 -22.94 41.88 1.06
C MET A 199 -24.20 42.04 1.93
N ALA A 200 -24.72 40.94 2.46
CA ALA A 200 -25.74 40.92 3.52
C ALA A 200 -25.14 40.32 4.79
N THR A 201 -25.27 41.01 5.93
CA THR A 201 -24.72 40.57 7.21
C THR A 201 -25.84 40.13 8.16
N PHE A 202 -25.70 38.94 8.73
CA PHE A 202 -26.61 38.39 9.74
C PHE A 202 -25.84 38.21 11.05
N ASP A 203 -26.27 38.88 12.12
CA ASP A 203 -25.70 38.66 13.46
C ASP A 203 -26.46 37.50 14.13
N LEU A 204 -25.75 36.40 14.41
CA LEU A 204 -26.34 35.14 14.90
C LEU A 204 -25.88 34.83 16.32
N ILE A 205 -26.80 34.29 17.12
CA ILE A 205 -26.54 33.71 18.44
C ILE A 205 -27.20 32.32 18.48
N LEU A 206 -26.43 31.26 18.76
CA LEU A 206 -26.94 29.88 18.78
C LEU A 206 -27.04 29.37 20.21
N ALA A 207 -28.27 29.29 20.71
CA ALA A 207 -28.57 29.03 22.12
C ALA A 207 -28.34 27.57 22.58
N GLU A 208 -28.15 26.62 21.67
CA GLU A 208 -27.97 25.19 22.00
C GLU A 208 -26.77 24.61 21.24
N GLY A 209 -26.03 23.68 21.85
CA GLY A 209 -24.98 22.91 21.16
C GLY A 209 -25.51 21.85 20.18
N GLY A 210 -24.63 21.36 19.31
CA GLY A 210 -24.86 20.34 18.29
C GLY A 210 -24.50 20.80 16.87
N ASP A 211 -24.81 19.99 15.86
CA ASP A 211 -24.54 20.32 14.46
C ASP A 211 -25.57 21.32 13.89
N TYR A 212 -25.07 22.39 13.26
CA TYR A 212 -25.87 23.41 12.57
C TYR A 212 -25.49 23.49 11.10
N MET A 213 -26.43 23.95 10.26
CA MET A 213 -26.22 24.25 8.85
C MET A 213 -26.90 25.58 8.49
N LEU A 214 -26.13 26.51 7.95
CA LEU A 214 -26.65 27.76 7.36
C LEU A 214 -27.01 27.51 5.91
N LEU A 215 -28.29 27.66 5.55
CA LEU A 215 -28.77 27.56 4.17
C LEU A 215 -29.15 28.95 3.67
N ALA A 216 -28.31 29.52 2.81
CA ALA A 216 -28.52 30.82 2.19
C ALA A 216 -29.18 30.68 0.82
N THR A 217 -30.17 31.52 0.53
CA THR A 217 -30.93 31.54 -0.73
C THR A 217 -31.03 32.95 -1.29
N TYR A 218 -30.84 33.11 -2.60
CA TYR A 218 -31.05 34.34 -3.35
C TYR A 218 -31.83 34.06 -4.63
N GLY A 219 -32.72 34.96 -5.04
CA GLY A 219 -33.57 34.79 -6.23
C GLY A 219 -34.83 33.94 -5.97
N THR A 220 -35.62 33.69 -7.04
CA THR A 220 -36.85 32.89 -6.99
C THR A 220 -37.03 32.07 -8.27
N GLY A 221 -37.76 30.95 -8.20
CA GLY A 221 -38.05 30.10 -9.36
C GLY A 221 -36.79 29.50 -9.99
N ASN A 222 -36.65 29.59 -11.31
CA ASN A 222 -35.51 29.04 -12.05
C ASN A 222 -34.22 29.87 -11.93
N GLU A 223 -34.28 31.06 -11.32
CA GLU A 223 -33.12 31.90 -11.03
C GLU A 223 -32.70 31.81 -9.55
N GLU A 224 -33.25 30.85 -8.80
CA GLU A 224 -32.88 30.61 -7.41
C GLU A 224 -31.45 30.05 -7.31
N ALA A 225 -30.67 30.62 -6.40
CA ALA A 225 -29.30 30.20 -6.09
C ALA A 225 -29.17 29.90 -4.59
N LYS A 226 -28.48 28.81 -4.25
CA LYS A 226 -28.32 28.35 -2.86
C LYS A 226 -26.88 28.04 -2.49
N ALA A 227 -26.57 28.23 -1.21
CA ALA A 227 -25.36 27.74 -0.57
C ALA A 227 -25.69 27.22 0.83
N ALA A 228 -25.00 26.16 1.25
CA ALA A 228 -25.12 25.59 2.57
C ALA A 228 -23.76 25.43 3.24
N MET A 229 -23.70 25.73 4.54
CA MET A 229 -22.49 25.56 5.32
C MET A 229 -22.81 24.96 6.70
N SER A 230 -22.35 23.75 6.92
CA SER A 230 -22.44 23.03 8.19
C SER A 230 -21.23 23.29 9.09
N PHE A 231 -21.47 23.36 10.39
CA PHE A 231 -20.49 23.58 11.46
C PHE A 231 -21.04 23.06 12.79
N TYR A 232 -20.17 22.79 13.76
CA TYR A 232 -20.55 22.30 15.08
C TYR A 232 -20.61 23.43 16.10
N VAL A 233 -21.62 23.45 16.97
CA VAL A 233 -21.68 24.36 18.13
C VAL A 233 -21.42 23.56 19.39
N ASP A 234 -20.39 23.91 20.14
CA ASP A 234 -19.97 23.16 21.32
C ASP A 234 -20.94 23.35 22.50
N TYR A 235 -21.17 22.29 23.28
CA TYR A 235 -22.08 22.33 24.43
C TYR A 235 -21.40 23.00 25.63
N SER A 236 -22.06 23.95 26.28
CA SER A 236 -21.50 24.64 27.46
C SER A 236 -21.55 23.82 28.76
N TYR A 237 -21.91 22.53 28.72
CA TYR A 237 -22.14 21.71 29.93
C TYR A 237 -20.96 20.79 30.22
N SER A 238 -20.26 21.04 31.34
CA SER A 238 -19.20 20.17 31.84
C SER A 238 -19.80 18.88 32.41
N SER A 239 -19.71 17.78 31.67
CA SER A 239 -19.88 16.44 32.23
C SER A 239 -18.51 15.81 32.50
N PHE A 240 -18.43 14.98 33.55
CA PHE A 240 -17.19 14.48 34.14
C PHE A 240 -16.38 13.53 33.21
N GLU A 241 -16.94 13.13 32.06
CA GLU A 241 -16.28 12.26 31.06
C GLU A 241 -15.56 13.05 29.95
N ASP A 242 -15.71 14.37 29.89
CA ASP A 242 -15.16 15.22 28.81
C ASP A 242 -13.72 15.69 29.06
N TYR A 243 -12.94 14.90 29.81
CA TYR A 243 -11.53 15.22 30.09
C TYR A 243 -10.64 15.13 28.84
N ALA A 244 -11.10 14.43 27.79
CA ALA A 244 -10.43 14.34 26.49
C ALA A 244 -10.92 15.40 25.47
N GLY A 245 -12.04 16.09 25.74
CA GLY A 245 -12.61 17.13 24.86
C GLY A 245 -12.06 18.54 25.07
N ARG A 246 -11.24 18.77 26.12
CA ARG A 246 -10.71 20.10 26.44
C ARG A 246 -9.75 20.71 25.40
N ASP A 247 -9.35 19.96 24.37
CA ASP A 247 -8.67 20.53 23.19
C ASP A 247 -9.60 21.36 22.29
N ARG A 248 -10.93 21.26 22.45
CA ARG A 248 -11.93 22.01 21.67
C ARG A 248 -12.22 23.43 22.20
N MET A 249 -11.78 23.78 23.42
CA MET A 249 -12.00 25.09 24.06
C MET A 249 -11.03 26.21 23.60
N ARG A 250 -10.74 26.32 22.30
CA ARG A 250 -9.77 27.32 21.80
C ARG A 250 -10.35 28.47 20.98
N SER A 251 -11.64 28.47 20.60
CA SER A 251 -12.23 29.59 19.83
C SER A 251 -12.50 30.84 20.67
N GLU A 252 -12.70 30.72 22.00
CA GLU A 252 -13.05 31.85 22.87
C GLU A 252 -11.93 32.89 23.08
N ASN A 253 -10.72 32.59 22.61
CA ASN A 253 -9.58 33.50 22.65
C ASN A 253 -9.25 34.08 21.27
N GLU A 254 -10.05 33.82 20.23
CA GLU A 254 -9.76 34.24 18.87
C GLU A 254 -10.24 35.67 18.56
N ILE A 255 -9.42 36.43 17.82
CA ILE A 255 -9.83 37.65 17.15
C ILE A 255 -10.09 37.31 15.70
N PHE A 256 -11.30 37.58 15.22
CA PHE A 256 -11.59 37.42 13.80
C PHE A 256 -10.90 38.54 13.02
N LEU A 257 -9.94 38.20 12.16
CA LEU A 257 -9.24 39.12 11.27
C LEU A 257 -9.59 38.82 9.81
N MET A 258 -10.18 39.80 9.14
CA MET A 258 -10.64 39.65 7.76
C MET A 258 -10.03 40.74 6.86
N PRO A 259 -9.08 40.41 5.98
CA PRO A 259 -8.55 41.34 5.00
C PRO A 259 -9.57 41.59 3.88
N ASP A 260 -9.47 42.75 3.22
CA ASP A 260 -10.31 43.09 2.06
C ASP A 260 -9.97 42.28 0.81
N ARG A 261 -8.78 41.67 0.78
CA ARG A 261 -8.29 40.76 -0.26
C ARG A 261 -7.28 39.76 0.31
N ASP A 262 -7.17 38.61 -0.33
CA ASP A 262 -6.26 37.51 0.03
C ASP A 262 -4.92 37.56 -0.72
N VAL A 263 -4.83 38.33 -1.81
CA VAL A 263 -3.63 38.52 -2.62
C VAL A 263 -3.32 40.01 -2.81
N ALA A 264 -2.04 40.37 -2.66
CA ALA A 264 -1.55 41.74 -2.75
C ALA A 264 -0.21 41.83 -3.49
N ALA A 265 0.08 42.98 -4.09
CA ALA A 265 1.40 43.29 -4.64
C ALA A 265 2.30 43.98 -3.60
N VAL A 266 3.61 44.00 -3.86
CA VAL A 266 4.55 44.78 -3.05
C VAL A 266 4.16 46.27 -3.14
N ASN A 267 4.10 46.93 -1.99
CA ASN A 267 3.64 48.31 -1.77
C ASN A 267 2.11 48.52 -1.79
N ASP A 268 1.31 47.46 -1.91
CA ASP A 268 -0.15 47.58 -1.73
C ASP A 268 -0.53 47.94 -0.29
N LYS A 269 -1.65 48.65 -0.17
CA LYS A 269 -2.33 48.94 1.10
C LYS A 269 -3.52 48.00 1.27
N ILE A 270 -3.49 47.18 2.31
CA ILE A 270 -4.52 46.18 2.64
C ILE A 270 -5.31 46.65 3.84
N LYS A 271 -6.64 46.55 3.75
CA LYS A 271 -7.55 46.91 4.84
C LYS A 271 -7.92 45.62 5.57
N ILE A 272 -7.75 45.61 6.89
CA ILE A 272 -8.02 44.43 7.73
C ILE A 272 -9.05 44.81 8.77
N ARG A 273 -10.19 44.12 8.73
CA ARG A 273 -11.27 44.26 9.72
C ARG A 273 -11.00 43.31 10.87
N TYR A 274 -11.29 43.76 12.08
CA TYR A 274 -11.18 42.94 13.27
C TYR A 274 -12.53 42.86 14.01
N SER A 275 -12.80 41.72 14.65
CA SER A 275 -13.89 41.55 15.61
C SER A 275 -13.35 40.88 16.88
N LEU A 276 -13.49 41.56 18.01
CA LEU A 276 -13.05 41.12 19.32
C LEU A 276 -14.22 40.54 20.12
N PRO A 277 -14.01 39.44 20.87
CA PRO A 277 -15.01 38.92 21.80
C PRO A 277 -15.38 39.92 22.92
N ARG A 278 -14.45 40.81 23.29
CA ARG A 278 -14.68 41.92 24.24
C ARG A 278 -13.87 43.15 23.86
N ILE A 279 -14.40 44.33 24.18
CA ILE A 279 -13.67 45.60 24.05
C ILE A 279 -12.37 45.53 24.88
N CYS A 280 -11.26 45.78 24.21
CA CYS A 280 -9.91 45.94 24.78
C CYS A 280 -9.43 47.36 24.43
N GLU A 281 -8.61 47.99 25.28
CA GLU A 281 -8.16 49.38 25.05
C GLU A 281 -6.95 49.47 24.10
N TYR A 282 -6.07 48.48 24.14
CA TYR A 282 -4.87 48.40 23.31
C TYR A 282 -4.70 46.99 22.74
N ALA A 283 -4.06 46.89 21.58
CA ALA A 283 -3.58 45.63 21.02
C ALA A 283 -2.19 45.78 20.40
N LEU A 284 -1.42 44.70 20.40
CA LEU A 284 -0.18 44.59 19.64
C LEU A 284 -0.51 44.09 18.24
N LEU A 285 -0.25 44.91 17.23
CA LEU A 285 -0.37 44.55 15.81
C LEU A 285 1.01 44.18 15.28
N THR A 286 1.13 42.99 14.70
CA THR A 286 2.38 42.46 14.16
C THR A 286 2.24 42.07 12.69
N LYS A 287 3.37 42.18 11.97
CA LYS A 287 3.57 41.64 10.63
C LYS A 287 4.68 40.63 10.71
N GLU A 288 4.40 39.39 10.35
CA GLU A 288 5.21 38.23 10.69
C GLU A 288 5.36 37.29 9.51
N SER A 289 6.49 36.61 9.42
CA SER A 289 6.74 35.50 8.48
C SER A 289 7.64 34.45 9.15
N ASP A 290 8.91 34.34 8.73
CA ASP A 290 9.96 33.58 9.41
C ASP A 290 10.53 34.32 10.65
N GLY A 291 10.16 35.59 10.80
CA GLY A 291 10.40 36.44 11.96
C GLY A 291 9.42 37.62 12.01
N ILE A 292 9.59 38.52 12.98
CA ILE A 292 8.78 39.74 13.08
C ILE A 292 9.33 40.77 12.09
N ILE A 293 8.55 41.10 11.06
CA ILE A 293 8.86 42.15 10.08
C ILE A 293 8.60 43.53 10.71
N ASN A 294 7.49 43.67 11.43
CA ASN A 294 7.11 44.91 12.10
C ASN A 294 6.16 44.64 13.26
N ALA A 295 6.24 45.45 14.32
CA ALA A 295 5.30 45.39 15.44
C ALA A 295 5.00 46.80 15.95
N ARG A 296 3.74 47.08 16.31
CA ARG A 296 3.33 48.33 16.96
C ARG A 296 2.08 48.16 17.82
N VAL A 297 1.98 48.94 18.89
CA VAL A 297 0.77 49.00 19.72
C VAL A 297 -0.25 49.93 19.06
N VAL A 298 -1.48 49.46 18.92
CA VAL A 298 -2.62 50.22 18.41
C VAL A 298 -3.67 50.40 19.50
N LYS A 299 -4.32 51.56 19.52
CA LYS A 299 -5.46 51.81 20.41
C LYS A 299 -6.74 51.29 19.75
N LEU A 300 -7.58 50.62 20.53
CA LEU A 300 -8.84 50.04 20.09
C LEU A 300 -9.99 50.73 20.83
N ASP A 301 -10.83 51.47 20.09
CA ASP A 301 -11.94 52.23 20.70
C ASP A 301 -13.27 51.47 20.64
N LYS A 302 -13.32 50.31 19.96
CA LYS A 302 -14.52 49.49 19.69
C LYS A 302 -14.16 48.00 19.57
N ALA A 303 -15.12 47.12 19.87
CA ALA A 303 -14.99 45.67 19.68
C ALA A 303 -14.79 45.27 18.21
N GLN A 304 -15.35 46.06 17.28
CA GLN A 304 -15.20 45.87 15.84
C GLN A 304 -14.60 47.13 15.22
N GLY A 305 -13.68 46.96 14.26
CA GLY A 305 -13.04 48.06 13.57
C GLY A 305 -12.16 47.61 12.42
N GLU A 306 -11.33 48.52 11.90
CA GLU A 306 -10.42 48.24 10.79
C GLU A 306 -9.10 49.00 10.92
N PHE A 307 -8.03 48.44 10.35
CA PHE A 307 -6.73 49.10 10.19
C PHE A 307 -6.18 48.86 8.77
N ILE A 308 -5.23 49.71 8.35
CA ILE A 308 -4.62 49.65 7.01
C ILE A 308 -3.13 49.33 7.15
N GLU A 309 -2.67 48.29 6.46
CA GLU A 309 -1.26 47.89 6.39
C GLU A 309 -0.68 48.05 4.99
N THR A 310 0.56 48.54 4.91
CA THR A 310 1.34 48.52 3.65
C THR A 310 2.27 47.31 3.64
N LEU A 311 2.24 46.54 2.56
CA LEU A 311 3.08 45.35 2.38
C LEU A 311 4.40 45.73 1.71
N THR A 312 5.53 45.27 2.26
CA THR A 312 6.86 45.56 1.72
C THR A 312 7.43 44.32 1.00
N GLU A 313 8.61 44.43 0.41
CA GLU A 313 9.25 43.29 -0.26
C GLU A 313 9.55 42.13 0.71
N ALA A 314 9.82 42.44 1.99
CA ALA A 314 10.00 41.44 3.05
C ALA A 314 8.72 40.64 3.37
N ALA A 315 7.57 41.03 2.84
CA ALA A 315 6.31 40.30 3.00
C ALA A 315 6.14 39.16 1.96
N ARG A 316 7.15 38.90 1.11
CA ARG A 316 7.13 37.78 0.16
C ARG A 316 7.57 36.47 0.82
N PRO A 317 6.99 35.31 0.40
CA PRO A 317 5.89 35.17 -0.56
C PRO A 317 4.51 35.44 0.07
N ASN A 318 4.45 35.59 1.39
CA ASN A 318 3.26 35.94 2.16
C ASN A 318 3.64 36.54 3.51
N VAL A 319 2.67 37.22 4.15
CA VAL A 319 2.83 37.80 5.48
C VAL A 319 1.62 37.49 6.34
N TYR A 320 1.88 37.13 7.59
CA TYR A 320 0.87 37.03 8.62
C TYR A 320 0.70 38.36 9.32
N ILE A 321 -0.54 38.77 9.49
CA ILE A 321 -0.90 39.92 10.29
C ILE A 321 -1.51 39.40 11.58
N GLY A 322 -0.79 39.57 12.68
CA GLY A 322 -1.19 39.16 14.01
C GLY A 322 -1.78 40.33 14.80
N LEU A 323 -2.85 40.09 15.55
CA LEU A 323 -3.38 41.04 16.53
C LEU A 323 -3.48 40.35 17.89
N ILE A 324 -2.94 40.97 18.92
CA ILE A 324 -2.95 40.46 20.30
C ILE A 324 -3.54 41.52 21.21
N ALA A 325 -4.70 41.27 21.79
CA ALA A 325 -5.44 42.25 22.60
C ALA A 325 -5.60 41.75 24.05
N PRO A 326 -4.89 42.33 25.03
CA PRO A 326 -5.11 42.01 26.45
C PRO A 326 -6.46 42.56 26.93
N ALA A 327 -7.28 41.67 27.50
CA ALA A 327 -8.52 42.00 28.19
C ALA A 327 -8.27 42.09 29.70
N THR A 328 -8.69 43.19 30.32
CA THR A 328 -8.67 43.36 31.79
C THR A 328 -9.77 42.54 32.47
N ARG A 329 -9.74 42.42 33.80
CA ARG A 329 -10.84 41.79 34.56
C ARG A 329 -12.16 42.54 34.33
N GLY A 330 -13.23 41.82 34.01
CA GLY A 330 -14.62 42.32 34.05
C GLY A 330 -15.28 41.99 35.40
N GLU A 331 -16.61 41.97 35.47
CA GLU A 331 -17.32 41.68 36.72
C GLU A 331 -17.17 40.21 37.15
N PHE A 332 -17.08 39.97 38.46
CA PHE A 332 -17.08 38.61 39.01
C PHE A 332 -18.49 38.00 38.87
N PRO A 333 -18.60 36.69 38.56
CA PRO A 333 -19.90 36.02 38.59
C PRO A 333 -20.52 36.16 39.98
N LEU A 334 -21.81 36.54 40.02
CA LEU A 334 -22.57 36.75 41.26
C LEU A 334 -23.05 35.43 41.88
N TYR A 335 -23.22 34.38 41.05
CA TYR A 335 -23.63 33.05 41.49
C TYR A 335 -22.52 32.02 41.25
N VAL A 336 -22.39 31.07 42.18
CA VAL A 336 -21.40 29.97 42.11
C VAL A 336 -21.64 29.05 40.91
N SER A 337 -22.84 29.09 40.31
CA SER A 337 -23.21 28.36 39.09
C SER A 337 -22.78 29.03 37.80
N ASP A 338 -22.38 30.31 37.82
CA ASP A 338 -22.05 31.06 36.63
C ASP A 338 -20.59 30.84 36.24
N VAL A 339 -20.34 30.57 34.96
CA VAL A 339 -19.00 30.49 34.41
C VAL A 339 -18.40 31.89 34.38
N ASP A 340 -17.23 32.07 35.00
CA ASP A 340 -16.49 33.32 34.97
C ASP A 340 -15.95 33.58 33.56
N SER A 341 -16.71 34.29 32.73
CA SER A 341 -16.33 34.69 31.36
C SER A 341 -15.55 36.02 31.32
N ASN A 342 -15.31 36.64 32.47
CA ASN A 342 -14.78 38.00 32.60
C ASN A 342 -13.37 38.04 33.20
N PHE A 343 -12.67 36.90 33.30
CA PHE A 343 -11.28 36.86 33.75
C PHE A 343 -10.30 37.57 32.81
N PRO A 344 -9.17 38.07 33.34
CA PRO A 344 -8.15 38.71 32.52
C PRO A 344 -7.56 37.69 31.55
N ARG A 345 -7.56 38.01 30.25
CA ARG A 345 -7.04 37.14 29.18
C ARG A 345 -6.38 37.95 28.09
N ALA A 346 -5.90 37.29 27.04
CA ALA A 346 -5.52 37.94 25.79
C ALA A 346 -6.24 37.24 24.65
N TYR A 347 -6.76 38.04 23.73
CA TYR A 347 -7.30 37.56 22.47
C TYR A 347 -6.21 37.59 21.41
N TYR A 348 -6.19 36.60 20.51
CA TYR A 348 -5.21 36.44 19.45
C TYR A 348 -5.92 36.23 18.12
N GLY A 349 -5.53 36.95 17.08
CA GLY A 349 -6.00 36.68 15.72
C GLY A 349 -4.87 36.77 14.73
N TYR A 350 -4.88 35.90 13.74
CA TYR A 350 -3.93 35.94 12.63
C TYR A 350 -4.69 35.85 11.31
N THR A 351 -4.25 36.63 10.33
CA THR A 351 -4.67 36.45 8.94
C THR A 351 -3.45 36.41 8.04
N ASN A 352 -3.49 35.57 7.01
CA ASN A 352 -2.40 35.42 6.06
C ASN A 352 -2.75 36.15 4.76
N ILE A 353 -1.83 36.96 4.24
CA ILE A 353 -1.99 37.65 2.97
C ILE A 353 -0.86 37.19 2.04
N LYS A 354 -1.24 36.64 0.88
CA LYS A 354 -0.28 36.23 -0.16
C LYS A 354 0.25 37.46 -0.89
N VAL A 355 1.57 37.52 -1.10
CA VAL A 355 2.24 38.60 -1.81
C VAL A 355 2.78 38.06 -3.14
N GLN A 356 2.37 38.68 -4.26
CA GLN A 356 2.72 38.17 -5.59
C GLN A 356 4.24 38.09 -5.83
N ASN A 357 4.67 36.92 -6.31
CA ASN A 357 6.03 36.66 -6.80
C ASN A 357 6.06 36.81 -8.34
N SER A 358 7.08 37.48 -8.87
CA SER A 358 7.33 37.56 -10.31
C SER A 358 8.46 36.60 -10.67
N VAL A 359 8.20 35.67 -11.61
CA VAL A 359 9.15 34.64 -12.04
C VAL A 359 9.33 34.73 -13.56
N ASP A 360 10.55 34.48 -14.04
CA ASP A 360 10.84 34.46 -15.47
C ASP A 360 10.20 33.23 -16.16
N ASN A 361 10.11 33.25 -17.49
CA ASN A 361 9.46 32.17 -18.25
C ASN A 361 10.32 31.73 -19.44
N ILE A 362 10.29 30.43 -19.72
CA ILE A 362 10.90 29.78 -20.89
C ILE A 362 9.83 29.01 -21.68
N SER A 363 10.09 28.75 -22.95
CA SER A 363 9.22 27.95 -23.81
C SER A 363 9.93 26.68 -24.25
N VAL A 364 9.28 25.52 -24.12
CA VAL A 364 9.79 24.22 -24.58
C VAL A 364 8.90 23.70 -25.71
N ALA A 365 9.51 23.34 -26.83
CA ALA A 365 8.86 22.70 -27.98
C ALA A 365 9.45 21.32 -28.27
N ILE A 366 8.60 20.35 -28.61
CA ILE A 366 8.97 18.98 -28.97
C ILE A 366 8.83 18.83 -30.49
N ALA A 367 9.94 18.82 -31.21
CA ALA A 367 10.01 18.77 -32.68
C ALA A 367 9.98 17.32 -33.21
N PRO A 368 9.47 17.08 -34.43
CA PRO A 368 9.07 18.05 -35.47
C PRO A 368 7.72 18.75 -35.23
N GLU A 369 7.63 20.07 -35.41
CA GLU A 369 6.45 20.93 -35.10
C GLU A 369 5.22 20.76 -36.02
N GLN A 370 5.01 19.59 -36.61
CA GLN A 370 3.75 19.32 -37.30
C GLN A 370 2.59 19.29 -36.29
N THR A 371 1.49 19.98 -36.60
CA THR A 371 0.28 20.01 -35.78
C THR A 371 -0.28 18.59 -35.63
N GLY A 372 -0.12 17.98 -34.44
CA GLY A 372 -0.72 16.68 -34.12
C GLY A 372 0.20 15.68 -33.38
N GLU A 373 -0.35 14.50 -33.13
CA GLU A 373 0.33 13.33 -32.57
C GLU A 373 1.48 12.85 -33.47
N LEU A 374 2.59 12.40 -32.88
CA LEU A 374 3.65 11.70 -33.62
C LEU A 374 3.21 10.26 -33.94
N LYS A 375 3.73 9.66 -35.01
CA LYS A 375 3.43 8.27 -35.40
C LYS A 375 4.71 7.49 -35.64
N ALA A 376 4.75 6.25 -35.18
CA ALA A 376 5.86 5.31 -35.37
C ALA A 376 5.37 3.85 -35.45
N GLY A 377 6.22 2.96 -35.95
CA GLY A 377 6.06 1.52 -35.87
C GLY A 377 6.64 0.95 -34.57
N PRO A 378 6.13 -0.21 -34.11
CA PRO A 378 6.72 -0.94 -32.99
C PRO A 378 8.15 -1.38 -33.33
N GLY A 379 9.08 -1.23 -32.38
CA GLY A 379 10.49 -1.57 -32.58
C GLY A 379 11.32 -0.52 -33.33
N ASP A 380 10.71 0.56 -33.84
CA ASP A 380 11.41 1.60 -34.60
C ASP A 380 12.41 2.37 -33.73
N GLN A 381 13.52 2.78 -34.33
CA GLN A 381 14.44 3.76 -33.75
C GLN A 381 13.82 5.17 -33.88
N GLN A 382 13.67 5.88 -32.76
CA GLN A 382 13.10 7.21 -32.71
C GLN A 382 14.14 8.24 -32.30
N LYS A 383 14.08 9.40 -32.95
CA LYS A 383 14.92 10.56 -32.67
C LYS A 383 14.02 11.77 -32.46
N ILE A 384 14.06 12.33 -31.26
CA ILE A 384 13.18 13.44 -30.84
C ILE A 384 14.06 14.62 -30.44
N SER A 385 13.75 15.81 -30.98
CA SER A 385 14.46 17.03 -30.66
C SER A 385 13.60 17.98 -29.82
N PHE A 386 14.23 18.66 -28.89
CA PHE A 386 13.63 19.68 -28.04
C PHE A 386 14.25 21.03 -28.38
N VAL A 387 13.43 22.07 -28.46
CA VAL A 387 13.86 23.45 -28.68
C VAL A 387 13.37 24.31 -27.52
N VAL A 388 14.29 25.01 -26.87
CA VAL A 388 14.00 25.84 -25.70
C VAL A 388 14.39 27.29 -25.96
N THR A 389 13.45 28.19 -25.69
CA THR A 389 13.66 29.65 -25.84
C THR A 389 13.31 30.41 -24.57
N ASP A 390 14.00 31.52 -24.34
CA ASP A 390 13.68 32.47 -23.28
C ASP A 390 12.43 33.31 -23.62
N ARG A 391 12.00 34.15 -22.67
CA ARG A 391 10.86 35.09 -22.86
C ARG A 391 11.00 36.01 -24.07
N ASN A 392 12.22 36.26 -24.55
CA ASN A 392 12.51 37.12 -25.71
C ASN A 392 12.64 36.31 -27.01
N GLY A 393 12.41 34.99 -26.98
CA GLY A 393 12.54 34.09 -28.12
C GLY A 393 13.99 33.71 -28.48
N LYS A 394 14.97 33.96 -27.60
CA LYS A 394 16.37 33.57 -27.80
C LYS A 394 16.63 32.15 -27.27
N PRO A 395 17.61 31.41 -27.81
CA PRO A 395 18.09 30.15 -27.24
C PRO A 395 18.34 30.22 -25.73
N ALA A 396 17.78 29.27 -24.97
CA ALA A 396 17.98 29.17 -23.52
C ALA A 396 18.87 27.96 -23.15
N ASP A 397 19.80 28.14 -22.20
CA ASP A 397 20.59 27.07 -21.58
C ASP A 397 19.84 26.50 -20.37
N VAL A 398 19.21 25.35 -20.55
CA VAL A 398 18.37 24.70 -19.55
C VAL A 398 18.78 23.25 -19.31
N GLU A 399 18.52 22.77 -18.10
CA GLU A 399 18.51 21.35 -17.76
C GLU A 399 17.09 20.80 -17.87
N MET A 400 16.96 19.56 -18.33
CA MET A 400 15.68 18.97 -18.71
C MET A 400 15.62 17.49 -18.32
N ALA A 401 14.53 17.12 -17.65
CA ALA A 401 14.16 15.73 -17.43
C ALA A 401 13.17 15.29 -18.52
N VAL A 402 13.48 14.21 -19.24
CA VAL A 402 12.66 13.67 -20.34
C VAL A 402 12.29 12.23 -20.07
N CYS A 403 11.01 11.91 -20.25
CA CYS A 403 10.47 10.57 -20.16
C CYS A 403 9.60 10.24 -21.38
N VAL A 404 9.67 8.99 -21.80
CA VAL A 404 8.78 8.40 -22.82
C VAL A 404 8.14 7.17 -22.20
N VAL A 405 6.86 7.28 -21.85
CA VAL A 405 6.14 6.29 -21.04
C VAL A 405 4.77 6.01 -21.63
N ASP A 406 4.31 4.77 -21.52
CA ASP A 406 3.01 4.32 -22.03
C ASP A 406 1.86 5.09 -21.35
N GLU A 407 1.01 5.71 -22.16
CA GLU A 407 -0.16 6.48 -21.73
C GLU A 407 -1.14 5.61 -20.93
N ALA A 408 -1.25 4.33 -21.27
CA ALA A 408 -2.12 3.39 -20.56
C ALA A 408 -1.69 3.22 -19.10
N ILE A 409 -0.39 3.32 -18.78
CA ILE A 409 0.13 3.26 -17.41
C ILE A 409 -0.12 4.58 -16.68
N LEU A 410 0.12 5.72 -17.34
CA LEU A 410 -0.15 7.04 -16.77
C LEU A 410 -1.63 7.22 -16.42
N SER A 411 -2.54 6.69 -17.24
CA SER A 411 -3.98 6.81 -17.01
C SER A 411 -4.48 6.12 -15.74
N LEU A 412 -3.80 5.07 -15.25
CA LEU A 412 -4.23 4.29 -14.07
C LEU A 412 -4.25 5.14 -12.78
N THR A 413 -3.41 6.17 -12.73
CA THR A 413 -3.32 7.10 -11.60
C THR A 413 -3.91 8.48 -11.92
N GLY A 414 -4.26 8.72 -13.18
CA GLY A 414 -4.58 10.06 -13.69
C GLY A 414 -3.34 10.97 -13.67
N TYR A 415 -2.17 10.42 -14.01
CA TYR A 415 -0.91 11.15 -13.97
C TYR A 415 -0.92 12.36 -14.93
N VAL A 416 -0.62 13.52 -14.37
CA VAL A 416 -0.44 14.76 -15.13
C VAL A 416 1.05 15.02 -15.24
N THR A 417 1.50 15.48 -16.40
CA THR A 417 2.88 15.93 -16.60
C THR A 417 3.25 16.92 -15.48
N PRO A 418 4.31 16.65 -14.69
CA PRO A 418 4.67 17.50 -13.56
C PRO A 418 4.91 18.93 -14.03
N SER A 419 4.35 19.89 -13.31
CA SER A 419 4.63 21.31 -13.50
C SER A 419 5.28 21.85 -12.25
N LEU A 420 6.27 22.73 -12.43
CA LEU A 420 6.92 23.43 -11.33
C LEU A 420 6.17 24.71 -10.93
N ASN A 421 4.96 24.96 -11.47
CA ASN A 421 4.13 26.14 -11.13
C ASN A 421 3.90 26.30 -9.62
N SER A 422 3.87 25.20 -8.86
CA SER A 422 3.74 25.24 -7.40
C SER A 422 4.92 25.89 -6.69
N LEU A 423 6.12 25.94 -7.31
CA LEU A 423 7.25 26.71 -6.80
C LEU A 423 7.00 28.22 -6.81
N ASN A 424 5.98 28.70 -7.53
CA ASN A 424 5.57 30.10 -7.53
C ASN A 424 4.44 30.38 -6.51
N ASP A 425 3.77 29.34 -6.03
CA ASP A 425 2.59 29.42 -5.15
C ASP A 425 2.82 28.69 -3.83
N PHE A 426 4.00 28.88 -3.25
CA PHE A 426 4.30 28.43 -1.90
C PHE A 426 4.09 29.57 -0.90
N LEU A 427 3.60 29.21 0.28
CA LEU A 427 3.48 30.11 1.42
C LEU A 427 4.47 29.65 2.49
N LEU A 428 5.19 30.58 3.10
CA LEU A 428 5.95 30.31 4.31
C LEU A 428 4.97 30.18 5.49
N PRO A 429 5.14 29.17 6.36
CA PRO A 429 4.35 29.04 7.58
C PRO A 429 4.71 30.16 8.57
N LEU A 430 3.77 30.51 9.44
CA LEU A 430 4.04 31.41 10.56
C LEU A 430 5.11 30.79 11.47
N SER A 431 6.28 31.42 11.58
CA SER A 431 7.40 30.93 12.40
C SER A 431 7.66 31.80 13.63
N VAL A 432 6.81 32.78 13.88
CA VAL A 432 6.81 33.58 15.11
C VAL A 432 5.94 32.89 16.14
N PHE A 433 6.53 32.58 17.30
CA PHE A 433 5.82 31.99 18.43
C PHE A 433 5.55 33.09 19.46
N THR A 434 4.27 33.29 19.76
CA THR A 434 3.83 34.20 20.83
C THR A 434 3.63 33.40 22.12
N GLY A 435 4.27 33.84 23.20
CA GLY A 435 4.10 33.23 24.53
C GLY A 435 3.44 34.20 25.51
N ASP A 436 2.42 33.73 26.22
CA ASP A 436 1.79 34.45 27.34
C ASP A 436 1.76 33.55 28.58
N LEU A 437 2.48 33.94 29.62
CA LEU A 437 2.59 33.13 30.85
C LEU A 437 1.27 33.00 31.61
N ARG A 438 0.27 33.85 31.32
CA ARG A 438 -1.07 33.74 31.93
C ARG A 438 -1.81 32.49 31.46
N THR A 439 -1.53 31.99 30.25
CA THR A 439 -2.08 30.72 29.76
C THR A 439 -1.38 29.49 30.38
N SER A 440 -0.26 29.69 31.09
CA SER A 440 0.54 28.63 31.73
C SER A 440 0.26 28.46 33.23
N LEU A 441 -0.68 29.23 33.82
CA LEU A 441 -1.07 29.06 35.23
C LEU A 441 -1.97 27.84 35.49
N ILE A 442 -2.40 27.11 34.44
CA ILE A 442 -2.88 25.73 34.50
C ILE A 442 -2.41 25.00 33.22
N SER A 443 -1.93 23.76 33.40
CA SER A 443 -1.57 22.73 32.40
C SER A 443 -0.10 22.60 31.98
N GLN A 444 0.29 21.32 31.82
CA GLN A 444 1.61 20.74 31.55
C GLN A 444 1.76 20.38 30.06
N ASP A 445 2.94 20.67 29.48
CA ASP A 445 3.78 19.93 28.49
C ASP A 445 3.16 18.93 27.48
N LEU A 446 3.70 18.62 26.28
CA LEU A 446 4.85 19.00 25.43
C LEU A 446 4.58 18.38 24.01
N PHE A 447 5.01 19.09 22.95
CA PHE A 447 5.17 18.74 21.50
C PHE A 447 4.55 17.47 20.84
N ARG A 448 3.90 17.68 19.67
CA ARG A 448 3.93 16.72 18.53
C ARG A 448 3.77 17.42 17.16
N LEU A 449 4.67 17.12 16.21
CA LEU A 449 4.65 17.53 14.80
C LEU A 449 4.20 16.37 13.87
N ILE A 450 3.76 16.74 12.67
CA ILE A 450 2.99 16.01 11.66
C ILE A 450 3.85 15.06 10.80
N SER A 451 3.27 13.95 10.32
CA SER A 451 3.59 13.40 8.99
C SER A 451 2.48 12.48 8.45
N THR A 452 2.01 12.71 7.22
CA THR A 452 1.58 11.66 6.29
C THR A 452 1.81 12.12 4.84
N ARG A 453 2.43 11.26 4.03
CA ARG A 453 1.92 10.84 2.72
C ARG A 453 2.71 9.63 2.21
N ALA A 454 1.96 8.58 1.91
CA ALA A 454 2.40 7.42 1.16
C ALA A 454 2.31 7.69 -0.33
N LEU A 455 3.41 7.52 -1.07
CA LEU A 455 3.35 7.24 -2.50
C LEU A 455 3.88 5.82 -2.69
N THR A 456 3.01 4.94 -3.19
CA THR A 456 3.36 3.61 -3.66
C THR A 456 3.96 3.74 -5.07
N GLY A 457 5.16 3.20 -5.26
CA GLY A 457 5.84 3.16 -6.54
C GLY A 457 6.98 2.18 -6.47
N GLY A 458 6.71 0.93 -6.87
CA GLY A 458 7.71 -0.13 -6.93
C GLY A 458 8.65 0.08 -8.11
N ASP A 459 9.94 0.16 -7.80
CA ASP A 459 11.04 -0.09 -8.73
C ASP A 459 11.15 -1.59 -9.03
N GLY A 460 11.38 -1.91 -10.30
CA GLY A 460 11.63 -3.23 -10.85
C GLY A 460 12.57 -3.08 -12.03
N GLY A 461 13.87 -3.01 -11.74
CA GLY A 461 14.96 -2.91 -12.69
C GLY A 461 15.03 -4.04 -13.72
N ALA A 462 15.69 -3.72 -14.83
CA ALA A 462 15.77 -4.46 -16.07
C ALA A 462 17.04 -5.32 -16.21
N GLY A 463 16.97 -6.29 -17.13
CA GLY A 463 18.11 -6.94 -17.81
C GLY A 463 17.95 -8.47 -17.94
N ALA A 464 18.21 -9.17 -19.05
CA ALA A 464 18.57 -8.80 -20.42
C ALA A 464 18.33 -10.00 -21.38
N ILE A 465 17.85 -9.67 -22.58
CA ILE A 465 18.05 -10.19 -23.96
C ILE A 465 18.60 -11.62 -24.22
N ALA A 466 17.89 -12.37 -25.08
CA ALA A 466 18.48 -13.14 -26.19
C ALA A 466 17.54 -13.24 -27.43
N SER A 467 18.18 -13.27 -28.59
CA SER A 467 17.73 -13.43 -30.00
C SER A 467 16.96 -14.74 -30.24
N ASP A 468 16.24 -15.03 -31.33
CA ASP A 468 16.15 -14.53 -32.70
C ASP A 468 14.82 -15.10 -33.25
N LEU A 469 13.97 -14.27 -33.88
CA LEU A 469 12.78 -14.59 -34.69
C LEU A 469 11.89 -13.34 -34.73
N ASP A 470 11.40 -12.97 -35.91
CA ASP A 470 10.68 -11.74 -36.27
C ASP A 470 9.26 -11.66 -35.64
N SER A 471 9.20 -11.71 -34.30
CA SER A 471 7.99 -11.74 -33.47
C SER A 471 8.05 -10.67 -32.38
N ARG A 472 6.93 -10.00 -32.10
CA ARG A 472 6.85 -8.96 -31.06
C ARG A 472 7.08 -9.58 -29.67
N LYS A 473 8.06 -9.07 -28.92
CA LYS A 473 8.51 -9.60 -27.61
C LYS A 473 8.89 -8.55 -26.56
N ASP A 474 9.19 -7.30 -26.92
CA ASP A 474 9.51 -6.22 -25.98
C ASP A 474 8.26 -5.38 -25.61
N PHE A 475 7.77 -5.45 -24.37
CA PHE A 475 6.56 -4.75 -23.92
C PHE A 475 6.81 -3.81 -22.74
N ARG A 476 8.01 -3.21 -22.66
CA ARG A 476 8.36 -2.29 -21.57
C ARG A 476 7.42 -1.07 -21.54
N PRO A 477 6.93 -0.66 -20.36
CA PRO A 477 6.06 0.51 -20.23
C PRO A 477 6.83 1.83 -20.35
N VAL A 478 8.14 1.83 -20.08
CA VAL A 478 9.02 3.00 -20.23
C VAL A 478 9.98 2.74 -21.39
N ALA A 479 9.86 3.54 -22.45
CA ALA A 479 10.72 3.47 -23.61
C ALA A 479 12.03 4.26 -23.40
N TYR A 480 11.98 5.37 -22.66
CA TYR A 480 13.13 6.22 -22.37
C TYR A 480 12.96 7.02 -21.07
N TRP A 481 14.06 7.22 -20.34
CA TRP A 481 14.14 8.10 -19.18
C TRP A 481 15.53 8.72 -19.07
N ASN A 482 15.62 10.04 -18.91
CA ASN A 482 16.85 10.75 -18.57
C ASN A 482 16.51 12.03 -17.79
N ALA A 483 17.08 12.20 -16.61
CA ALA A 483 16.78 13.32 -15.72
C ALA A 483 17.72 14.54 -15.89
N GLY A 484 18.79 14.44 -16.69
CA GLY A 484 19.87 15.43 -16.75
C GLY A 484 20.28 15.82 -18.17
N LEU A 485 19.32 15.96 -19.08
CA LEU A 485 19.59 16.45 -20.43
C LEU A 485 19.83 17.96 -20.41
N ARG A 486 20.74 18.45 -21.25
CA ARG A 486 21.05 19.88 -21.33
C ARG A 486 20.95 20.36 -22.76
N THR A 487 20.45 21.57 -22.96
CA THR A 487 20.42 22.20 -24.27
C THR A 487 21.81 22.69 -24.70
N ASP A 488 22.06 22.67 -26.02
CA ASP A 488 23.24 23.24 -26.64
C ASP A 488 23.18 24.79 -26.70
N ALA A 489 24.20 25.41 -27.30
CA ALA A 489 24.28 26.86 -27.48
C ALA A 489 23.13 27.46 -28.34
N ASN A 490 22.41 26.61 -29.09
CA ASN A 490 21.24 27.00 -29.88
C ASN A 490 19.92 26.67 -29.17
N GLY A 491 19.95 26.28 -27.89
CA GLY A 491 18.77 25.94 -27.12
C GLY A 491 18.17 24.60 -27.53
N ARG A 492 18.96 23.71 -28.15
CA ARG A 492 18.49 22.42 -28.68
C ARG A 492 19.01 21.26 -27.87
N CYS A 493 18.16 20.25 -27.69
CA CYS A 493 18.54 18.97 -27.10
C CYS A 493 17.95 17.84 -27.93
N GLU A 494 18.57 16.67 -27.95
CA GLU A 494 18.09 15.52 -28.72
C GLU A 494 18.21 14.24 -27.93
N ILE A 495 17.23 13.36 -28.10
CA ILE A 495 17.26 11.99 -27.58
C ILE A 495 17.09 11.00 -28.72
N GLU A 496 17.72 9.83 -28.55
CA GLU A 496 17.57 8.69 -29.44
C GLU A 496 17.26 7.45 -28.61
N PHE A 497 16.23 6.70 -29.00
CA PHE A 497 15.81 5.50 -28.29
C PHE A 497 15.06 4.53 -29.22
N LYS A 498 15.06 3.25 -28.85
CA LYS A 498 14.29 2.21 -29.55
C LYS A 498 12.94 2.03 -28.87
N LEU A 499 11.86 2.06 -29.66
CA LEU A 499 10.51 1.79 -29.16
C LEU A 499 10.32 0.30 -28.80
N PRO A 500 9.57 0.00 -27.72
CA PRO A 500 9.05 -1.34 -27.50
C PRO A 500 8.07 -1.78 -28.61
N ASP A 501 7.71 -3.06 -28.61
CA ASP A 501 6.81 -3.69 -29.58
C ASP A 501 5.31 -3.49 -29.25
N SER A 502 5.00 -2.70 -28.22
CA SER A 502 3.65 -2.39 -27.76
C SER A 502 2.89 -1.53 -28.77
N MET A 503 1.64 -1.92 -29.07
CA MET A 503 0.70 -1.12 -29.88
C MET A 503 -0.03 -0.12 -28.98
N THR A 504 0.64 0.97 -28.60
CA THR A 504 0.12 1.94 -27.63
C THR A 504 0.40 3.38 -28.04
N SER A 505 -0.07 4.33 -27.24
CA SER A 505 0.40 5.70 -27.24
C SER A 505 1.40 5.89 -26.12
N TYR A 506 2.58 6.41 -26.44
CA TYR A 506 3.53 6.91 -25.46
C TYR A 506 3.33 8.41 -25.25
N ARG A 507 3.40 8.87 -24.00
CA ARG A 507 3.57 10.28 -23.67
C ARG A 507 5.05 10.59 -23.61
N ILE A 508 5.50 11.48 -24.48
CA ILE A 508 6.80 12.14 -24.35
C ILE A 508 6.56 13.37 -23.50
N TYR A 509 7.17 13.46 -22.32
CA TYR A 509 7.12 14.68 -21.54
C TYR A 509 8.51 15.14 -21.13
N ALA A 510 8.64 16.46 -21.05
CA ALA A 510 9.84 17.18 -20.69
C ALA A 510 9.52 18.19 -19.59
N VAL A 511 10.35 18.23 -18.55
CA VAL A 511 10.33 19.26 -17.51
C VAL A 511 11.67 19.98 -17.57
N ALA A 512 11.68 21.25 -17.94
CA ALA A 512 12.88 22.05 -18.12
C ALA A 512 12.98 23.17 -17.08
N LEU A 513 14.20 23.44 -16.62
CA LEU A 513 14.54 24.52 -15.70
C LEU A 513 15.82 25.24 -16.17
N ASP A 514 15.80 26.56 -16.14
CA ASP A 514 16.98 27.37 -16.41
C ASP A 514 17.85 27.51 -15.15
N ARG A 515 19.00 28.20 -15.28
CA ARG A 515 19.87 28.51 -14.13
C ARG A 515 19.28 29.57 -13.17
N GLY A 516 18.23 30.25 -13.58
CA GLY A 516 17.57 31.33 -12.86
C GLY A 516 16.32 30.82 -12.15
N THR A 517 15.18 31.38 -12.52
CA THR A 517 13.88 31.04 -11.91
C THR A 517 12.88 30.49 -12.93
N ALA A 518 13.25 30.42 -14.22
CA ALA A 518 12.35 30.07 -15.29
C ALA A 518 12.28 28.56 -15.48
N PHE A 519 11.07 28.04 -15.63
CA PHE A 519 10.81 26.64 -15.90
C PHE A 519 9.63 26.48 -16.86
N ASN A 520 9.56 25.34 -17.52
CA ASN A 520 8.42 24.98 -18.35
C ASN A 520 8.31 23.46 -18.47
N SER A 521 7.08 22.98 -18.55
CA SER A 521 6.78 21.57 -18.80
C SER A 521 6.01 21.44 -20.10
N LYS A 522 6.41 20.49 -20.94
CA LYS A 522 5.73 20.20 -22.19
C LYS A 522 5.61 18.70 -22.39
N ASP A 523 4.47 18.26 -22.91
CA ASP A 523 4.27 16.90 -23.35
C ASP A 523 3.68 16.82 -24.76
N ARG A 524 3.84 15.64 -25.36
CA ARG A 524 3.33 15.30 -26.68
C ARG A 524 3.13 13.79 -26.79
N GLN A 525 2.06 13.38 -27.47
CA GLN A 525 1.74 11.98 -27.71
C GLN A 525 2.49 11.42 -28.92
N LEU A 526 3.00 10.19 -28.78
CA LEU A 526 3.62 9.37 -29.82
C LEU A 526 2.85 8.06 -29.96
N LYS A 527 2.14 7.92 -31.07
CA LYS A 527 1.29 6.78 -31.38
C LYS A 527 2.06 5.70 -32.10
N VAL A 528 2.08 4.50 -31.54
CA VAL A 528 2.79 3.33 -32.06
C VAL A 528 1.78 2.30 -32.52
N SER A 529 1.74 2.01 -33.83
CA SER A 529 0.76 1.07 -34.39
C SER A 529 1.20 0.50 -35.75
N ARG A 530 0.68 -0.69 -36.09
CA ARG A 530 0.74 -1.28 -37.44
C ARG A 530 -0.65 -1.27 -38.09
N GLU A 531 -0.68 -1.35 -39.42
CA GLU A 531 -1.95 -1.44 -40.17
C GLU A 531 -2.73 -2.73 -39.88
N PHE A 532 -2.05 -3.83 -39.60
CA PHE A 532 -2.64 -5.11 -39.19
C PHE A 532 -1.84 -5.70 -38.03
N TYR A 533 -2.52 -6.18 -36.97
CA TYR A 533 -1.89 -6.83 -35.83
C TYR A 533 -2.84 -7.74 -35.04
N LEU A 534 -2.27 -8.69 -34.30
CA LEU A 534 -2.98 -9.59 -33.39
C LEU A 534 -2.71 -9.22 -31.93
N GLU A 535 -3.71 -9.28 -31.06
CA GLU A 535 -3.50 -9.11 -29.62
C GLU A 535 -4.29 -10.17 -28.82
N PRO A 536 -3.63 -11.20 -28.26
CA PRO A 536 -4.28 -12.23 -27.46
C PRO A 536 -4.55 -11.75 -26.03
N ALA A 537 -5.78 -11.95 -25.56
CA ALA A 537 -6.21 -11.65 -24.20
C ALA A 537 -5.81 -12.75 -23.20
N LEU A 538 -4.51 -12.91 -22.95
CA LEU A 538 -4.04 -13.96 -22.05
C LEU A 538 -4.37 -13.64 -20.57
N PRO A 539 -4.72 -14.65 -19.76
CA PRO A 539 -4.78 -14.49 -18.31
C PRO A 539 -3.39 -14.18 -17.74
N ARG A 540 -3.33 -13.65 -16.51
CA ARG A 540 -2.05 -13.27 -15.86
C ARG A 540 -1.15 -14.48 -15.55
N PHE A 541 -1.77 -15.65 -15.40
CA PHE A 541 -1.16 -16.94 -15.18
C PHE A 541 -2.19 -18.01 -15.54
N MET A 542 -1.80 -19.28 -15.55
CA MET A 542 -2.73 -20.43 -15.51
C MET A 542 -2.32 -21.36 -14.38
N THR A 543 -3.24 -22.17 -13.90
CA THR A 543 -2.95 -23.32 -13.05
C THR A 543 -2.97 -24.58 -13.92
N ALA A 544 -2.10 -25.55 -13.63
CA ALA A 544 -2.09 -26.84 -14.32
C ALA A 544 -3.50 -27.48 -14.34
N GLY A 545 -3.97 -27.91 -15.50
CA GLY A 545 -5.33 -28.41 -15.70
C GLY A 545 -6.40 -27.34 -15.92
N ASP A 546 -6.04 -26.05 -15.92
CA ASP A 546 -6.95 -24.99 -16.33
C ASP A 546 -7.26 -25.09 -17.83
N LYS A 547 -8.52 -24.80 -18.17
CA LYS A 547 -8.98 -24.66 -19.55
C LYS A 547 -9.53 -23.27 -19.72
N ALA A 548 -8.99 -22.53 -20.68
CA ALA A 548 -9.30 -21.14 -20.91
C ALA A 548 -9.69 -20.94 -22.37
N THR A 549 -10.75 -20.19 -22.63
CA THR A 549 -11.11 -19.72 -23.98
C THR A 549 -11.01 -18.21 -23.97
N LEU A 550 -10.09 -17.67 -24.77
CA LEU A 550 -9.80 -16.25 -24.79
C LEU A 550 -9.95 -15.63 -26.18
N PRO A 551 -10.35 -14.35 -26.24
CA PRO A 551 -10.38 -13.61 -27.49
C PRO A 551 -8.97 -13.25 -27.94
N VAL A 552 -8.71 -13.46 -29.24
CA VAL A 552 -7.58 -12.88 -29.96
C VAL A 552 -8.16 -11.75 -30.80
N SER A 553 -7.84 -10.51 -30.40
CA SER A 553 -8.22 -9.33 -31.16
C SER A 553 -7.41 -9.30 -32.45
N VAL A 554 -8.09 -9.28 -33.58
CA VAL A 554 -7.53 -9.18 -34.92
C VAL A 554 -7.87 -7.80 -35.44
N SER A 555 -6.88 -6.90 -35.49
CA SER A 555 -7.11 -5.49 -35.74
C SER A 555 -6.74 -5.12 -37.17
N ASN A 556 -7.64 -4.41 -37.87
CA ASN A 556 -7.39 -3.77 -39.15
C ASN A 556 -7.50 -2.25 -38.98
N LYS A 557 -6.38 -1.54 -39.10
CA LYS A 557 -6.29 -0.08 -39.09
C LYS A 557 -6.15 0.51 -40.50
N GLY A 558 -6.19 -0.32 -41.54
CA GLY A 558 -6.19 0.07 -42.93
C GLY A 558 -7.59 0.35 -43.49
N THR A 559 -7.63 0.80 -44.75
CA THR A 559 -8.87 1.15 -45.47
C THR A 559 -9.47 -0.03 -46.26
N GLN A 560 -8.79 -1.18 -46.32
CA GLN A 560 -9.21 -2.33 -47.11
C GLN A 560 -9.97 -3.33 -46.25
N SER A 561 -11.00 -3.98 -46.80
CA SER A 561 -11.66 -5.14 -46.19
C SER A 561 -11.08 -6.46 -46.71
N GLY A 562 -11.35 -7.55 -46.00
CA GLY A 562 -10.94 -8.89 -46.43
C GLY A 562 -11.07 -9.94 -45.33
N GLN A 563 -10.48 -11.10 -45.55
CA GLN A 563 -10.42 -12.21 -44.59
C GLN A 563 -9.00 -12.30 -44.03
N ALA A 564 -8.87 -12.26 -42.70
CA ALA A 564 -7.60 -12.46 -42.02
C ALA A 564 -7.50 -13.89 -41.49
N GLU A 565 -6.33 -14.50 -41.66
CA GLU A 565 -6.04 -15.84 -41.12
C GLU A 565 -5.29 -15.72 -39.79
N VAL A 566 -5.56 -16.64 -38.86
CA VAL A 566 -4.89 -16.74 -37.55
C VAL A 566 -4.44 -18.18 -37.32
N SER A 567 -3.20 -18.37 -36.90
CA SER A 567 -2.57 -19.66 -36.66
C SER A 567 -1.73 -19.66 -35.38
N VAL A 568 -1.62 -20.83 -34.75
CA VAL A 568 -0.69 -21.09 -33.65
C VAL A 568 0.58 -21.66 -34.26
N ILE A 569 1.71 -20.98 -34.06
CA ILE A 569 3.02 -21.42 -34.57
C ILE A 569 3.74 -22.27 -33.53
N GLU A 570 3.65 -21.87 -32.26
CA GLU A 570 4.32 -22.54 -31.14
C GLU A 570 3.43 -22.50 -29.90
N ALA A 571 3.37 -23.63 -29.20
CA ALA A 571 2.69 -23.82 -27.92
C ALA A 571 3.55 -24.77 -27.09
N ALA A 572 4.10 -24.28 -25.98
CA ALA A 572 4.95 -25.05 -25.08
C ALA A 572 4.48 -24.91 -23.64
N ASN A 573 4.43 -26.05 -22.91
CA ASN A 573 3.85 -26.16 -21.57
C ASN A 573 2.36 -25.74 -21.49
N LEU A 574 1.68 -25.74 -22.64
CA LEU A 574 0.24 -25.60 -22.83
C LEU A 574 -0.13 -26.21 -24.19
N ALA A 575 -1.38 -26.64 -24.33
CA ALA A 575 -2.00 -26.90 -25.62
C ALA A 575 -2.80 -25.68 -26.06
N ALA A 576 -2.68 -25.29 -27.34
CA ALA A 576 -3.41 -24.18 -27.91
C ALA A 576 -4.10 -24.59 -29.21
N SER A 577 -5.39 -24.25 -29.35
CA SER A 577 -6.18 -24.53 -30.54
C SER A 577 -7.02 -23.32 -30.94
N PRO A 578 -6.88 -22.79 -32.16
CA PRO A 578 -7.74 -21.72 -32.65
C PRO A 578 -9.14 -22.28 -32.96
N GLY A 579 -10.19 -21.54 -32.59
CA GLY A 579 -11.58 -21.95 -32.84
C GLY A 579 -11.99 -21.77 -34.31
N LYS A 580 -11.70 -20.60 -34.91
CA LYS A 580 -11.83 -20.35 -36.35
C LYS A 580 -10.52 -19.77 -36.87
N ASN A 581 -9.99 -20.36 -37.95
CA ASN A 581 -8.72 -19.94 -38.54
C ASN A 581 -8.84 -18.68 -39.40
N SER A 582 -10.07 -18.18 -39.64
CA SER A 582 -10.31 -17.01 -40.47
C SER A 582 -11.38 -16.09 -39.88
N VAL A 583 -11.14 -14.78 -39.89
CA VAL A 583 -12.10 -13.74 -39.47
C VAL A 583 -12.23 -12.68 -40.55
N ASN A 584 -13.45 -12.18 -40.77
CA ASN A 584 -13.68 -11.06 -41.69
C ASN A 584 -13.28 -9.75 -40.99
N LEU A 585 -12.56 -8.88 -41.70
CA LEU A 585 -12.15 -7.56 -41.22
C LEU A 585 -12.65 -6.49 -42.17
N GLU A 586 -13.36 -5.51 -41.62
CA GLU A 586 -13.76 -4.29 -42.31
C GLU A 586 -12.75 -3.16 -42.03
N PRO A 587 -12.76 -2.06 -42.80
CA PRO A 587 -11.86 -0.93 -42.57
C PRO A 587 -11.99 -0.34 -41.16
N PHE A 588 -10.86 -0.13 -40.49
CA PHE A 588 -10.80 0.44 -39.13
C PHE A 588 -11.63 -0.34 -38.11
N THR A 589 -11.62 -1.68 -38.18
CA THR A 589 -12.35 -2.57 -37.27
C THR A 589 -11.43 -3.56 -36.57
N ASN A 590 -11.90 -4.09 -35.45
CA ASN A 590 -11.32 -5.25 -34.81
C ASN A 590 -12.33 -6.39 -34.88
N SER A 591 -11.88 -7.58 -35.24
CA SER A 591 -12.65 -8.82 -35.11
C SER A 591 -12.02 -9.70 -34.04
N VAL A 592 -12.80 -10.61 -33.49
CA VAL A 592 -12.34 -11.54 -32.45
C VAL A 592 -12.27 -12.95 -33.04
N SER A 593 -11.11 -13.58 -32.93
CA SER A 593 -10.99 -15.04 -33.03
C SER A 593 -10.93 -15.64 -31.63
N LYS A 594 -11.49 -16.84 -31.42
CA LYS A 594 -11.37 -17.54 -30.14
C LYS A 594 -10.14 -18.44 -30.16
N LEU A 595 -9.36 -18.43 -29.08
CA LEU A 595 -8.26 -19.36 -28.84
C LEU A 595 -8.56 -20.14 -27.57
N THR A 596 -8.57 -21.47 -27.67
CA THR A 596 -8.69 -22.35 -26.52
C THR A 596 -7.31 -22.79 -26.07
N LEU A 597 -7.00 -22.56 -24.80
CA LEU A 597 -5.80 -22.98 -24.11
C LEU A 597 -6.15 -24.05 -23.07
N GLU A 598 -5.31 -25.07 -22.97
CA GLU A 598 -5.31 -26.02 -21.86
C GLU A 598 -3.91 -26.05 -21.26
N ALA A 599 -3.79 -25.68 -19.99
CA ALA A 599 -2.52 -25.72 -19.31
C ALA A 599 -2.14 -27.17 -19.05
N ASP A 600 -0.93 -27.55 -19.43
CA ASP A 600 -0.40 -28.88 -19.18
C ASP A 600 -0.35 -29.15 -17.66
N ASN A 601 -0.26 -30.43 -17.28
CA ASN A 601 -0.16 -30.84 -15.87
C ASN A 601 1.18 -30.46 -15.18
N GLY A 602 2.06 -29.68 -15.83
CA GLY A 602 3.37 -29.29 -15.32
C GLY A 602 3.44 -27.82 -14.91
N ALA A 603 4.15 -27.52 -13.82
CA ALA A 603 4.47 -26.15 -13.43
C ALA A 603 5.65 -25.60 -14.26
N GLY A 604 5.64 -24.30 -14.57
CA GLY A 604 6.72 -23.65 -15.32
C GLY A 604 6.24 -22.47 -16.14
N GLU A 605 7.12 -21.90 -16.96
CA GLU A 605 6.72 -20.88 -17.94
C GLU A 605 6.14 -21.55 -19.18
N ALA A 606 4.97 -21.12 -19.63
CA ALA A 606 4.41 -21.52 -20.91
C ALA A 606 4.62 -20.42 -21.95
N LYS A 607 4.84 -20.84 -23.20
CA LYS A 607 5.11 -19.96 -24.34
C LYS A 607 4.07 -20.20 -25.42
N LEU A 608 3.56 -19.10 -25.98
CA LEU A 608 2.61 -19.08 -27.07
C LEU A 608 3.11 -18.12 -28.16
N VAL A 609 3.19 -18.62 -29.39
CA VAL A 609 3.46 -17.81 -30.58
C VAL A 609 2.28 -17.90 -31.53
N LEU A 610 1.65 -16.75 -31.79
CA LEU A 610 0.57 -16.62 -32.77
C LEU A 610 1.08 -15.90 -34.01
N SER A 611 0.50 -16.24 -35.17
CA SER A 611 0.74 -15.54 -36.42
C SER A 611 -0.57 -15.29 -37.14
N GLY A 612 -0.67 -14.14 -37.79
CA GLY A 612 -1.81 -13.80 -38.64
C GLY A 612 -1.39 -13.14 -39.93
N SER A 613 -2.25 -13.24 -40.94
CA SER A 613 -2.06 -12.60 -42.24
C SER A 613 -3.35 -11.97 -42.75
N PHE A 614 -3.23 -10.86 -43.47
CA PHE A 614 -4.34 -10.10 -44.03
C PHE A 614 -3.88 -9.26 -45.22
N ASN A 615 -4.41 -9.53 -46.43
CA ASN A 615 -4.11 -8.77 -47.66
C ASN A 615 -2.60 -8.51 -47.91
N GLY A 616 -1.73 -9.49 -47.61
CA GLY A 616 -0.28 -9.38 -47.76
C GLY A 616 0.46 -8.74 -46.57
N LEU A 617 -0.26 -8.24 -45.57
CA LEU A 617 0.28 -7.88 -44.26
C LEU A 617 0.34 -9.10 -43.35
N SER A 618 1.28 -9.13 -42.42
CA SER A 618 1.42 -10.19 -41.41
C SER A 618 1.84 -9.63 -40.06
N ASP A 619 1.42 -10.28 -38.99
CA ASP A 619 1.88 -10.01 -37.62
C ASP A 619 2.13 -11.32 -36.88
N SER A 620 3.20 -11.36 -36.08
CA SER A 620 3.46 -12.47 -35.17
C SER A 620 3.79 -11.94 -33.79
N ILE A 621 3.21 -12.59 -32.77
CA ILE A 621 3.30 -12.18 -31.37
C ILE A 621 3.71 -13.37 -30.51
N SER A 622 4.75 -13.17 -29.70
CA SER A 622 5.23 -14.14 -28.71
C SER A 622 4.86 -13.68 -27.31
N ARG A 623 4.22 -14.55 -26.54
CA ARG A 623 3.82 -14.29 -25.16
C ARG A 623 4.29 -15.43 -24.27
N THR A 624 4.74 -15.09 -23.07
CA THR A 624 4.94 -16.05 -21.99
C THR A 624 3.94 -15.82 -20.87
N LEU A 625 3.54 -16.88 -20.19
CA LEU A 625 2.72 -16.81 -18.98
C LEU A 625 3.12 -17.92 -18.00
N PRO A 626 3.10 -17.66 -16.68
CA PRO A 626 3.40 -18.68 -15.70
C PRO A 626 2.26 -19.69 -15.57
N VAL A 627 2.62 -20.98 -15.52
CA VAL A 627 1.74 -22.11 -15.17
C VAL A 627 2.08 -22.57 -13.75
N ASN A 628 1.16 -22.35 -12.83
CA ASN A 628 1.24 -22.73 -11.43
C ASN A 628 0.86 -24.21 -11.25
N PRO A 629 1.46 -24.93 -10.30
CA PRO A 629 1.01 -26.29 -9.96
C PRO A 629 -0.41 -26.26 -9.40
N ALA A 630 -1.24 -27.23 -9.77
CA ALA A 630 -2.63 -27.35 -9.29
C ALA A 630 -2.73 -27.68 -7.80
N ALA A 631 -1.81 -28.52 -7.31
CA ALA A 631 -1.74 -28.90 -5.92
C ALA A 631 -0.92 -27.91 -5.09
N THR A 632 -1.25 -27.80 -3.81
CA THR A 632 -0.31 -27.30 -2.80
C THR A 632 0.82 -28.32 -2.67
N ILE A 633 2.08 -27.90 -2.78
CA ILE A 633 3.21 -28.83 -2.63
C ILE A 633 3.58 -28.91 -1.15
N ILE A 634 3.43 -30.10 -0.57
CA ILE A 634 3.86 -30.40 0.78
C ILE A 634 5.34 -30.78 0.74
N ASN A 635 6.14 -30.13 1.57
CA ASN A 635 7.56 -30.44 1.74
C ASN A 635 7.77 -31.13 3.08
N ARG A 636 8.58 -32.19 3.08
CA ARG A 636 8.96 -32.98 4.24
C ARG A 636 10.45 -33.24 4.24
N ASN A 637 10.99 -33.48 5.43
CA ASN A 637 12.38 -33.79 5.66
C ASN A 637 12.50 -34.83 6.79
N LEU A 638 13.27 -35.88 6.53
CA LEU A 638 13.72 -36.83 7.53
C LEU A 638 15.23 -36.73 7.63
N SER A 639 15.75 -36.39 8.81
CA SER A 639 17.20 -36.27 8.99
C SER A 639 17.64 -36.96 10.27
N GLY A 640 18.88 -37.42 10.29
CA GLY A 640 19.43 -38.15 11.41
C GLY A 640 20.91 -38.41 11.25
N HIS A 641 21.47 -39.15 12.22
CA HIS A 641 22.83 -39.66 12.16
C HIS A 641 22.85 -41.10 12.65
N PHE A 642 23.79 -41.90 12.15
CA PHE A 642 23.88 -43.32 12.50
C PHE A 642 25.30 -43.85 12.31
N THR A 643 25.56 -45.01 12.90
CA THR A 643 26.74 -45.86 12.67
C THR A 643 26.26 -47.25 12.30
N GLY A 644 26.86 -47.89 11.28
CA GLY A 644 26.38 -49.18 10.78
C GLY A 644 25.23 -49.00 9.79
N THR A 645 24.04 -49.52 10.07
CA THR A 645 22.91 -49.55 9.13
C THR A 645 21.75 -48.65 9.60
N GLN A 646 21.15 -47.91 8.67
CA GLN A 646 19.95 -47.10 8.90
C GLN A 646 18.90 -47.39 7.84
N GLN A 647 17.66 -47.62 8.26
CA GLN A 647 16.49 -47.67 7.37
C GLN A 647 15.71 -46.36 7.49
N ILE A 648 15.34 -45.77 6.36
CA ILE A 648 14.59 -44.52 6.24
C ILE A 648 13.30 -44.83 5.50
N LYS A 649 12.15 -44.51 6.13
CA LYS A 649 10.83 -44.68 5.53
C LYS A 649 10.18 -43.29 5.37
N PRO A 650 10.00 -42.81 4.13
CA PRO A 650 9.25 -41.58 3.88
C PRO A 650 7.82 -41.73 4.39
N ASP A 651 7.31 -40.72 5.10
CA ASP A 651 5.89 -40.64 5.46
C ASP A 651 5.12 -40.11 4.25
N MET A 652 4.68 -41.02 3.38
CA MET A 652 3.90 -40.71 2.18
C MET A 652 2.41 -40.99 2.43
N PRO A 653 1.52 -40.07 2.03
CA PRO A 653 0.08 -40.32 2.07
C PRO A 653 -0.31 -41.56 1.27
N LYS A 654 -1.22 -42.37 1.81
CA LYS A 654 -1.69 -43.61 1.16
C LYS A 654 -2.33 -43.36 -0.21
N TYR A 655 -2.97 -42.21 -0.41
CA TYR A 655 -3.65 -41.89 -1.68
C TYR A 655 -2.67 -41.78 -2.86
N LEU A 656 -1.43 -41.36 -2.63
CA LEU A 656 -0.42 -41.23 -3.71
C LEU A 656 -0.05 -42.59 -4.30
N ALA A 657 -0.08 -43.66 -3.50
CA ALA A 657 0.17 -45.01 -3.99
C ALA A 657 -0.96 -45.54 -4.90
N SER A 658 -2.16 -44.96 -4.81
CA SER A 658 -3.33 -45.31 -5.64
C SER A 658 -3.57 -44.38 -6.83
N MET A 659 -2.87 -43.24 -6.93
CA MET A 659 -3.00 -42.31 -8.06
C MET A 659 -2.31 -42.86 -9.32
N SER A 660 -2.85 -42.54 -10.50
CA SER A 660 -2.22 -42.96 -11.75
C SER A 660 -0.90 -42.21 -12.00
N GLN A 661 0.06 -42.84 -12.69
CA GLN A 661 1.33 -42.19 -13.05
C GLN A 661 1.12 -40.94 -13.93
N ALA A 662 0.00 -40.83 -14.65
CA ALA A 662 -0.31 -39.66 -15.47
C ALA A 662 -0.74 -38.44 -14.62
N ASP A 663 -1.26 -38.69 -13.41
CA ASP A 663 -1.74 -37.66 -12.48
C ASP A 663 -0.61 -37.17 -11.55
N ILE A 664 0.41 -38.00 -11.32
CA ILE A 664 1.63 -37.64 -10.57
C ILE A 664 2.72 -37.19 -11.54
N LYS A 665 2.65 -35.95 -12.04
CA LYS A 665 3.67 -35.36 -12.92
C LYS A 665 4.48 -34.28 -12.19
N GLY A 666 5.80 -34.50 -12.04
CA GLY A 666 6.77 -33.49 -11.58
C GLY A 666 6.63 -32.99 -10.13
N THR A 667 5.66 -33.50 -9.37
CA THR A 667 5.30 -33.02 -8.03
C THR A 667 5.82 -33.89 -6.88
N VAL A 668 6.16 -35.16 -7.16
CA VAL A 668 6.82 -36.07 -6.20
C VAL A 668 8.31 -36.12 -6.52
N ASN A 669 9.10 -35.48 -5.67
CA ASN A 669 10.55 -35.41 -5.80
C ASN A 669 11.20 -35.82 -4.47
N GLY A 670 12.33 -36.49 -4.53
CA GLY A 670 13.09 -36.91 -3.36
C GLY A 670 14.57 -36.62 -3.53
N ARG A 671 15.21 -36.17 -2.48
CA ARG A 671 16.64 -35.88 -2.44
C ARG A 671 17.24 -36.41 -1.16
N LEU A 672 18.17 -37.33 -1.29
CA LEU A 672 18.94 -37.89 -0.20
C LEU A 672 20.33 -37.26 -0.17
N ASN A 673 20.62 -36.52 0.90
CA ASN A 673 21.96 -36.00 1.17
C ASN A 673 22.61 -36.88 2.24
N ILE A 674 23.85 -37.30 2.03
CA ILE A 674 24.62 -38.13 2.97
C ILE A 674 26.02 -37.53 3.12
N SER A 675 26.53 -37.44 4.35
CA SER A 675 27.86 -36.89 4.64
C SER A 675 28.40 -37.46 5.97
N THR A 676 29.71 -37.41 6.17
CA THR A 676 30.32 -37.60 7.50
C THR A 676 30.23 -36.34 8.37
N THR A 677 29.80 -35.21 7.78
CA THR A 677 29.56 -33.93 8.46
C THR A 677 28.05 -33.73 8.74
N PRO A 678 27.65 -32.85 9.66
CA PRO A 678 26.24 -32.58 9.93
C PRO A 678 25.52 -31.76 8.85
N TRP A 679 26.21 -31.39 7.75
CA TRP A 679 25.64 -30.55 6.69
C TRP A 679 24.29 -31.02 6.13
N PRO A 680 24.07 -32.31 5.81
CA PRO A 680 22.77 -32.80 5.36
C PRO A 680 21.61 -32.35 6.25
N ARG A 681 21.83 -32.26 7.57
CA ARG A 681 20.81 -31.87 8.54
C ARG A 681 20.52 -30.37 8.51
N LEU A 682 21.47 -29.53 8.12
CA LEU A 682 21.33 -28.07 8.09
C LEU A 682 20.77 -27.54 6.75
N ALA A 683 21.08 -28.24 5.67
CA ALA A 683 20.75 -27.81 4.32
C ALA A 683 19.24 -27.53 4.09
N PRO A 684 18.29 -28.32 4.63
CA PRO A 684 16.86 -28.03 4.50
C PRO A 684 16.46 -26.69 5.12
N ALA A 685 17.04 -26.34 6.27
CA ALA A 685 16.73 -25.10 6.97
C ALA A 685 17.24 -23.87 6.21
N LEU A 686 18.40 -23.98 5.57
CA LEU A 686 18.91 -22.92 4.70
C LEU A 686 18.02 -22.73 3.47
N ARG A 687 17.60 -23.83 2.82
CA ARG A 687 16.65 -23.76 1.69
C ARG A 687 15.31 -23.15 2.08
N TYR A 688 14.79 -23.49 3.26
CA TYR A 688 13.56 -22.92 3.78
C TYR A 688 13.62 -21.39 3.82
N LEU A 689 14.68 -20.83 4.41
CA LEU A 689 14.87 -19.37 4.48
C LEU A 689 15.03 -18.72 3.10
N MET A 690 15.74 -19.37 2.18
CA MET A 690 15.95 -18.85 0.82
C MET A 690 14.69 -18.89 -0.06
N ARG A 691 13.73 -19.77 0.24
CA ARG A 691 12.49 -19.94 -0.52
C ARG A 691 11.26 -19.35 0.17
N TYR A 692 11.45 -18.71 1.32
CA TYR A 692 10.34 -18.20 2.11
C TYR A 692 9.59 -17.10 1.32
N PRO A 693 8.26 -17.22 1.15
CA PRO A 693 7.54 -16.47 0.11
C PRO A 693 7.17 -15.02 0.51
N TYR A 694 7.31 -14.69 1.79
CA TYR A 694 6.99 -13.39 2.35
C TYR A 694 8.27 -12.57 2.57
N GLY A 695 8.14 -11.30 2.94
CA GLY A 695 9.33 -10.58 3.39
C GLY A 695 9.02 -9.34 4.19
N CYS A 696 8.47 -9.57 5.39
CA CYS A 696 8.63 -8.60 6.47
C CYS A 696 10.11 -8.49 6.85
N LEU A 697 10.43 -7.47 7.63
CA LEU A 697 11.80 -7.21 8.08
C LEU A 697 12.43 -8.43 8.76
N GLU A 698 11.66 -9.11 9.61
CA GLU A 698 12.11 -10.29 10.34
C GLU A 698 12.62 -11.37 9.38
N GLN A 699 11.79 -11.73 8.40
CA GLN A 699 12.07 -12.81 7.46
C GLN A 699 13.28 -12.51 6.59
N VAL A 700 13.38 -11.26 6.11
CA VAL A 700 14.53 -10.81 5.31
C VAL A 700 15.82 -10.88 6.14
N SER A 701 15.78 -10.40 7.39
CA SER A 701 16.92 -10.46 8.31
C SER A 701 17.29 -11.90 8.65
N SER A 702 16.30 -12.77 8.89
CA SER A 702 16.46 -14.20 9.15
C SER A 702 17.10 -14.97 8.01
N GLY A 703 16.89 -14.54 6.75
CA GLY A 703 17.62 -15.06 5.60
C GLY A 703 19.07 -14.57 5.53
N ILE A 704 19.30 -13.28 5.80
CA ILE A 704 20.63 -12.65 5.74
C ILE A 704 21.57 -13.22 6.81
N ILE A 705 21.14 -13.28 8.07
CA ILE A 705 21.96 -13.68 9.22
C ILE A 705 22.75 -14.98 8.99
N PRO A 706 22.10 -16.12 8.67
CA PRO A 706 22.81 -17.38 8.49
C PRO A 706 23.61 -17.41 7.19
N LEU A 707 23.15 -16.79 6.11
CA LEU A 707 23.89 -16.76 4.83
C LEU A 707 25.17 -15.94 4.93
N ALA A 708 25.09 -14.76 5.55
CA ALA A 708 26.24 -13.94 5.90
C ALA A 708 27.18 -14.70 6.85
N GLY A 709 26.65 -15.32 7.90
CA GLY A 709 27.42 -16.15 8.83
C GLY A 709 28.14 -17.30 8.12
N MET A 710 27.49 -18.00 7.21
CA MET A 710 28.04 -19.17 6.53
C MET A 710 28.91 -18.85 5.31
N ARG A 711 29.03 -17.58 4.91
CA ARG A 711 29.74 -17.14 3.69
C ARG A 711 31.18 -17.67 3.60
N ASN A 712 31.93 -17.67 4.70
CA ASN A 712 33.31 -18.22 4.72
C ASN A 712 33.33 -19.74 4.52
N LEU A 713 32.35 -20.46 5.06
CA LEU A 713 32.26 -21.91 4.87
C LEU A 713 31.94 -22.27 3.41
N VAL A 714 31.19 -21.41 2.71
CA VAL A 714 30.96 -21.55 1.26
C VAL A 714 32.23 -21.25 0.46
N MET A 715 32.94 -20.19 0.82
CA MET A 715 34.22 -19.83 0.18
C MET A 715 35.27 -20.95 0.32
N GLU A 716 35.29 -21.63 1.46
CA GLU A 716 36.15 -22.79 1.75
C GLU A 716 35.65 -24.10 1.11
N GLY A 717 34.50 -24.09 0.41
CA GLY A 717 33.93 -25.29 -0.23
C GLY A 717 33.31 -26.31 0.74
N ARG A 718 33.08 -25.93 2.00
CA ARG A 718 32.60 -26.82 3.08
C ARG A 718 31.08 -27.01 3.11
N LEU A 719 30.33 -26.25 2.31
CA LEU A 719 28.87 -26.32 2.18
C LEU A 719 28.47 -26.68 0.74
N PRO A 720 28.31 -27.97 0.41
CA PRO A 720 28.00 -28.40 -0.95
C PRO A 720 26.61 -27.95 -1.39
N GLY A 721 26.48 -27.57 -2.67
CA GLY A 721 25.22 -27.13 -3.29
C GLY A 721 25.00 -25.62 -3.31
N TYR A 722 25.96 -24.82 -2.83
CA TYR A 722 25.90 -23.36 -2.84
C TYR A 722 27.21 -22.77 -3.35
N SER A 723 27.11 -21.82 -4.28
CA SER A 723 28.25 -21.00 -4.69
C SER A 723 28.24 -19.65 -3.97
N LEU A 724 29.40 -18.99 -3.91
CA LEU A 724 29.50 -17.64 -3.36
C LEU A 724 28.64 -16.65 -4.15
N VAL A 725 28.53 -16.85 -5.47
CA VAL A 725 27.70 -16.02 -6.36
C VAL A 725 26.21 -16.13 -6.01
N ASP A 726 25.72 -17.34 -5.74
CA ASP A 726 24.31 -17.56 -5.38
C ASP A 726 23.97 -16.89 -4.04
N ILE A 727 24.88 -17.00 -3.07
CA ILE A 727 24.70 -16.39 -1.75
C ILE A 727 24.77 -14.88 -1.83
N ASP A 728 25.75 -14.31 -2.53
CA ASP A 728 25.91 -12.86 -2.64
C ASP A 728 24.72 -12.23 -3.39
N LYS A 729 24.19 -12.89 -4.41
CA LYS A 729 22.95 -12.46 -5.10
C LYS A 729 21.75 -12.43 -4.14
N PHE A 730 21.63 -13.43 -3.27
CA PHE A 730 20.55 -13.46 -2.27
C PHE A 730 20.74 -12.35 -1.22
N LEU A 731 21.96 -12.16 -0.72
CA LEU A 731 22.29 -11.10 0.24
C LEU A 731 22.00 -9.72 -0.35
N GLU A 732 22.38 -9.45 -1.60
CA GLU A 732 22.10 -8.20 -2.30
C GLU A 732 20.60 -7.91 -2.36
N GLY A 733 19.79 -8.87 -2.79
CA GLY A 733 18.33 -8.73 -2.81
C GLY A 733 17.74 -8.47 -1.42
N GLY A 734 18.25 -9.17 -0.40
CA GLY A 734 17.85 -8.98 1.00
C GLY A 734 18.18 -7.57 1.51
N PHE A 735 19.40 -7.08 1.30
CA PHE A 735 19.83 -5.75 1.73
C PHE A 735 19.05 -4.65 1.02
N ASN A 736 18.85 -4.76 -0.30
CA ASN A 736 18.03 -3.82 -1.06
C ASN A 736 16.61 -3.72 -0.49
N LYS A 737 16.04 -4.84 -0.01
CA LYS A 737 14.73 -4.86 0.64
C LYS A 737 14.76 -4.25 2.05
N LEU A 738 15.77 -4.54 2.86
CA LEU A 738 15.94 -3.91 4.19
C LEU A 738 16.08 -2.38 4.08
N MET A 739 16.83 -1.88 3.10
CA MET A 739 17.02 -0.44 2.93
C MET A 739 15.71 0.29 2.60
N LYS A 740 14.76 -0.37 1.92
CA LYS A 740 13.41 0.16 1.68
C LYS A 740 12.55 0.24 2.97
N MET A 741 12.97 -0.42 4.05
CA MET A 741 12.30 -0.40 5.35
C MET A 741 12.91 0.61 6.33
N GLN A 742 14.12 1.12 6.08
CA GLN A 742 14.77 2.09 6.97
C GLN A 742 14.12 3.48 6.86
N ARG A 743 13.91 4.12 7.99
CA ARG A 743 13.29 5.45 8.14
C ARG A 743 14.35 6.52 8.39
N ALA A 744 13.96 7.78 8.27
CA ALA A 744 14.86 8.92 8.45
C ALA A 744 15.47 9.03 9.86
N SER A 745 14.80 8.43 10.86
CA SER A 745 15.30 8.31 12.24
C SER A 745 16.49 7.33 12.38
N GLY A 746 16.78 6.54 11.34
CA GLY A 746 17.72 5.42 11.38
C GLY A 746 17.09 4.08 11.74
N GLY A 747 15.91 4.07 12.38
CA GLY A 747 15.15 2.85 12.69
C GLY A 747 14.47 2.24 11.46
N PHE A 748 14.03 1.00 11.57
CA PHE A 748 13.42 0.25 10.47
C PHE A 748 11.95 -0.07 10.75
N SER A 749 11.09 0.07 9.76
CA SER A 749 9.69 -0.38 9.81
C SER A 749 9.59 -1.90 9.63
N TYR A 750 8.50 -2.51 10.10
CA TYR A 750 8.34 -3.97 10.01
C TYR A 750 7.97 -4.42 8.58
N TRP A 751 7.16 -3.60 7.89
CA TRP A 751 6.82 -3.75 6.47
C TRP A 751 7.25 -2.50 5.69
N THR A 752 7.44 -2.64 4.36
CA THR A 752 7.81 -1.50 3.50
C THR A 752 6.73 -0.42 3.42
N SER A 753 5.46 -0.78 3.61
CA SER A 753 4.30 0.11 3.58
C SER A 753 4.08 0.90 4.88
N GLN A 754 4.78 0.55 5.96
CA GLN A 754 4.62 1.19 7.27
C GLN A 754 5.55 2.41 7.42
N TYR A 755 5.04 3.44 8.09
CA TYR A 755 5.78 4.69 8.35
C TYR A 755 6.47 4.71 9.71
N SER A 756 5.97 3.94 10.68
CA SER A 756 6.54 3.83 12.01
C SER A 756 7.65 2.78 12.08
N GLU A 757 8.66 3.08 12.89
CA GLU A 757 9.75 2.16 13.20
C GLU A 757 9.28 1.03 14.12
N SER A 758 9.79 -0.18 13.87
CA SER A 758 9.70 -1.31 14.78
C SER A 758 10.92 -1.31 15.68
N TRP A 759 10.72 -1.18 17.00
CA TRP A 759 11.83 -1.24 17.98
C TRP A 759 12.60 -2.56 17.87
N TRP A 760 11.88 -3.68 17.94
CA TRP A 760 12.49 -5.00 17.81
C TRP A 760 13.04 -5.26 16.41
N GLY A 761 12.28 -4.90 15.37
CA GLY A 761 12.71 -5.09 13.99
C GLY A 761 14.02 -4.38 13.69
N THR A 762 14.18 -3.15 14.15
CA THR A 762 15.43 -2.39 14.01
C THR A 762 16.63 -3.14 14.58
N GLN A 763 16.50 -3.71 15.79
CA GLN A 763 17.58 -4.48 16.39
C GLN A 763 17.97 -5.70 15.57
N TYR A 764 17.00 -6.39 14.98
CA TYR A 764 17.25 -7.59 14.20
C TYR A 764 17.86 -7.28 12.82
N ALA A 765 17.44 -6.19 12.17
CA ALA A 765 18.06 -5.69 10.94
C ALA A 765 19.51 -5.24 11.18
N VAL A 766 19.76 -4.48 12.26
CA VAL A 766 21.13 -4.06 12.64
C VAL A 766 22.00 -5.28 12.94
N PHE A 767 21.47 -6.29 13.61
CA PHE A 767 22.18 -7.54 13.88
C PHE A 767 22.57 -8.24 12.58
N ALA A 768 21.65 -8.37 11.62
CA ALA A 768 21.90 -8.94 10.30
C ALA A 768 22.98 -8.17 9.51
N MET A 769 22.88 -6.84 9.46
CA MET A 769 23.86 -5.96 8.82
C MET A 769 25.25 -6.08 9.48
N THR A 770 25.29 -6.16 10.81
CA THR A 770 26.54 -6.29 11.57
C THR A 770 27.22 -7.63 11.30
N ILE A 771 26.46 -8.73 11.26
CA ILE A 771 27.00 -10.06 10.91
C ILE A 771 27.55 -10.05 9.49
N ALA A 772 26.82 -9.51 8.52
CA ALA A 772 27.28 -9.40 7.14
C ALA A 772 28.58 -8.62 7.02
N LYS A 773 28.68 -7.45 7.68
CA LYS A 773 29.92 -6.66 7.74
C LYS A 773 31.07 -7.48 8.33
N LYS A 774 30.86 -8.16 9.45
CA LYS A 774 31.89 -8.99 10.11
C LYS A 774 32.32 -10.20 9.29
N SER A 775 31.42 -10.73 8.45
CA SER A 775 31.71 -11.79 7.48
C SER A 775 32.34 -11.29 6.16
N GLY A 776 32.69 -9.99 6.07
CA GLY A 776 33.35 -9.40 4.90
C GLY A 776 32.42 -9.11 3.72
N TYR A 777 31.10 -9.06 3.93
CA TYR A 777 30.16 -8.56 2.92
C TYR A 777 30.08 -7.03 3.00
N ALA A 778 30.00 -6.36 1.85
CA ALA A 778 29.92 -4.90 1.79
C ALA A 778 28.55 -4.41 2.28
N VAL A 779 28.55 -3.55 3.30
CA VAL A 779 27.35 -2.96 3.90
C VAL A 779 27.53 -1.44 3.92
N ASP A 780 26.46 -0.70 3.65
CA ASP A 780 26.44 0.76 3.79
C ASP A 780 26.65 1.15 5.26
N GLU A 781 27.80 1.76 5.55
CA GLU A 781 28.22 2.06 6.92
C GLU A 781 27.39 3.17 7.56
N ASP A 782 26.98 4.18 6.79
CA ASP A 782 26.17 5.29 7.27
C ASP A 782 24.79 4.80 7.67
N ARG A 783 24.20 3.91 6.85
CA ARG A 783 22.91 3.26 7.13
C ARG A 783 22.98 2.36 8.37
N LEU A 784 24.04 1.56 8.51
CA LEU A 784 24.27 0.74 9.69
C LEU A 784 24.41 1.62 10.95
N GLN A 785 25.22 2.66 10.87
CA GLN A 785 25.49 3.55 11.99
C GLN A 785 24.23 4.28 12.45
N ALA A 786 23.39 4.75 11.52
CA ALA A 786 22.09 5.34 11.83
C ALA A 786 21.17 4.36 12.59
N GLY A 787 21.13 3.09 12.21
CA GLY A 787 20.38 2.05 12.93
C GLY A 787 20.95 1.79 14.34
N VAL A 788 22.27 1.76 14.48
CA VAL A 788 22.95 1.60 15.78
C VAL A 788 22.67 2.79 16.70
N ASP A 789 22.69 4.02 16.17
CA ASP A 789 22.40 5.23 16.93
C ASP A 789 20.94 5.30 17.36
N PHE A 790 20.01 4.87 16.50
CA PHE A 790 18.61 4.70 16.87
C PHE A 790 18.45 3.70 18.04
N ILE A 791 19.14 2.55 18.00
CA ILE A 791 19.14 1.57 19.10
C ILE A 791 19.63 2.20 20.39
N ARG A 792 20.76 2.92 20.35
CA ARG A 792 21.32 3.60 21.52
C ARG A 792 20.34 4.65 22.07
N GLN A 793 19.73 5.45 21.20
CA GLN A 793 18.78 6.48 21.60
C GLN A 793 17.57 5.88 22.32
N CYS A 794 16.93 4.86 21.75
CA CYS A 794 15.77 4.23 22.35
C CYS A 794 16.10 3.53 23.68
N LEU A 795 17.26 2.86 23.77
CA LEU A 795 17.65 2.15 24.99
C LEU A 795 17.84 3.08 26.20
N PHE A 796 18.35 4.30 25.99
CA PHE A 796 18.73 5.24 27.05
C PHE A 796 17.85 6.49 27.21
N LYS A 797 17.11 6.96 26.18
CA LYS A 797 16.26 8.17 26.28
C LYS A 797 14.81 7.91 26.65
N ASN A 798 14.23 6.77 26.26
CA ASN A 798 12.86 6.47 26.64
C ASN A 798 12.88 5.88 28.05
N ASN A 799 12.03 6.39 28.96
CA ASN A 799 11.64 5.62 30.13
C ASN A 799 11.00 4.34 29.59
N ASN A 800 11.81 3.29 29.48
CA ASN A 800 11.47 2.05 28.80
C ASN A 800 10.18 1.52 29.39
N ASP A 801 9.12 1.68 28.61
CA ASP A 801 7.79 1.21 28.91
C ASP A 801 7.86 -0.29 29.21
N ASP A 802 7.22 -0.73 30.31
CA ASP A 802 7.21 -2.11 30.81
C ASP A 802 6.66 -3.14 29.79
N ARG A 803 6.27 -2.68 28.60
CA ARG A 803 5.77 -3.45 27.44
C ARG A 803 6.82 -4.26 26.68
N PHE A 804 8.12 -4.09 26.92
CA PHE A 804 9.17 -4.82 26.19
C PHE A 804 9.89 -5.85 27.07
N SER A 805 10.03 -7.09 26.59
CA SER A 805 10.70 -8.16 27.33
C SER A 805 12.20 -7.90 27.51
N ASP A 806 12.76 -8.35 28.63
CA ASP A 806 14.18 -8.19 28.95
C ASP A 806 15.11 -8.72 27.85
N GLY A 807 14.70 -9.76 27.12
CA GLY A 807 15.47 -10.32 26.00
C GLY A 807 15.63 -9.33 24.84
N ILE A 808 14.58 -8.56 24.52
CA ILE A 808 14.63 -7.52 23.48
C ILE A 808 15.58 -6.40 23.90
N LEU A 809 15.58 -6.02 25.18
CA LEU A 809 16.51 -5.00 25.66
C LEU A 809 17.95 -5.53 25.68
N ALA A 810 18.18 -6.78 26.08
CA ALA A 810 19.50 -7.41 26.06
C ALA A 810 20.08 -7.56 24.64
N MET A 811 19.25 -7.83 23.64
CA MET A 811 19.67 -7.84 22.23
C MET A 811 20.12 -6.46 21.74
N ALA A 812 19.51 -5.36 22.22
CA ALA A 812 20.00 -4.02 21.95
C ALA A 812 21.44 -3.84 22.49
N VAL A 813 21.71 -4.34 23.70
CA VAL A 813 23.06 -4.30 24.31
C VAL A 813 24.06 -5.07 23.46
N VAL A 814 23.70 -6.26 22.98
CA VAL A 814 24.55 -7.05 22.06
C VAL A 814 24.85 -6.26 20.78
N ASN A 815 23.85 -5.65 20.14
CA ASN A 815 24.05 -4.84 18.93
C ASN A 815 25.01 -3.67 19.16
N LEU A 816 24.88 -2.97 20.30
CA LEU A 816 25.79 -1.88 20.65
C LEU A 816 27.21 -2.40 20.94
N ALA A 817 27.35 -3.53 21.64
CA ALA A 817 28.65 -4.15 21.91
C ALA A 817 29.33 -4.64 20.62
N MET A 818 28.59 -5.28 19.71
CA MET A 818 29.12 -5.76 18.42
C MET A 818 29.64 -4.63 17.53
N ASN A 819 29.13 -3.41 17.70
CA ASN A 819 29.51 -2.20 16.96
C ASN A 819 30.36 -1.22 17.79
N SER A 820 30.86 -1.63 18.97
CA SER A 820 31.69 -0.81 19.86
C SER A 820 31.07 0.54 20.26
N LYS A 821 29.74 0.57 20.45
CA LYS A 821 28.95 1.76 20.86
C LYS A 821 28.40 1.67 22.28
N ILE A 822 29.05 0.89 23.14
CA ILE A 822 28.69 0.76 24.55
C ILE A 822 29.90 1.06 25.45
N SER A 823 29.70 1.90 26.46
CA SER A 823 30.76 2.26 27.42
C SER A 823 30.72 1.38 28.67
N ALA A 824 31.76 1.44 29.50
CA ALA A 824 31.80 0.72 30.79
C ALA A 824 30.67 1.17 31.72
N ALA A 825 30.42 2.48 31.81
CA ALA A 825 29.35 3.05 32.62
C ALA A 825 27.95 2.62 32.13
N ASP A 826 27.77 2.58 30.80
CA ASP A 826 26.53 2.08 30.19
C ASP A 826 26.31 0.60 30.58
N MET A 827 27.34 -0.23 30.47
CA MET A 827 27.27 -1.65 30.83
C MET A 827 26.94 -1.85 32.30
N ASP A 828 27.59 -1.14 33.22
CA ASP A 828 27.31 -1.26 34.66
C ASP A 828 25.88 -0.82 35.02
N THR A 829 25.36 0.19 34.31
CA THR A 829 23.96 0.62 34.47
C THR A 829 23.00 -0.48 34.00
N LEU A 830 23.26 -1.08 32.85
CA LEU A 830 22.42 -2.13 32.28
C LEU A 830 22.50 -3.44 33.08
N LYS A 831 23.67 -3.82 33.61
CA LYS A 831 23.83 -5.01 34.48
C LYS A 831 22.86 -4.97 35.66
N LYS A 832 22.75 -3.83 36.35
CA LYS A 832 21.82 -3.64 37.47
C LYS A 832 20.37 -3.87 37.05
N ARG A 833 19.99 -3.39 35.87
CA ARG A 833 18.64 -3.60 35.30
C ARG A 833 18.35 -5.08 35.06
N PHE A 834 19.34 -5.84 34.58
CA PHE A 834 19.17 -7.25 34.23
C PHE A 834 19.54 -8.24 35.34
N GLU A 835 19.75 -7.80 36.58
CA GLU A 835 20.08 -8.70 37.71
C GLU A 835 19.04 -9.80 37.96
N LYS A 836 17.79 -9.58 37.56
CA LYS A 836 16.67 -10.55 37.66
C LYS A 836 16.11 -10.98 36.30
N ALA A 837 16.87 -10.80 35.22
CA ALA A 837 16.34 -10.92 33.87
C ALA A 837 15.88 -12.34 33.50
N GLY A 838 14.89 -12.43 32.62
CA GLY A 838 14.34 -13.70 32.12
C GLY A 838 15.35 -14.59 31.37
N LYS A 839 14.94 -15.83 31.06
CA LYS A 839 15.81 -16.90 30.52
C LYS A 839 16.69 -16.48 29.32
N GLU A 840 16.16 -15.70 28.37
CA GLU A 840 16.90 -15.26 27.16
C GLU A 840 17.87 -14.09 27.42
N ALA A 841 17.56 -13.21 28.37
CA ALA A 841 18.34 -12.00 28.61
C ALA A 841 19.70 -12.32 29.24
N ALA A 842 19.78 -13.36 30.08
CA ALA A 842 21.02 -13.78 30.73
C ALA A 842 22.15 -14.18 29.75
N PRO A 843 21.94 -15.09 28.78
CA PRO A 843 22.98 -15.42 27.80
C PRO A 843 23.33 -14.23 26.89
N LEU A 844 22.35 -13.39 26.50
CA LEU A 844 22.58 -12.17 25.71
C LEU A 844 23.47 -11.16 26.45
N MET A 845 23.19 -10.91 27.73
CA MET A 845 24.00 -9.98 28.53
C MET A 845 25.43 -10.49 28.73
N LEU A 846 25.60 -11.79 29.01
CA LEU A 846 26.94 -12.40 29.05
C LEU A 846 27.67 -12.28 27.72
N TRP A 847 26.96 -12.46 26.61
CA TRP A 847 27.54 -12.30 25.28
C TRP A 847 27.98 -10.86 25.02
N ALA A 848 27.13 -9.88 25.34
CA ALA A 848 27.45 -8.46 25.21
C ALA A 848 28.66 -8.06 26.06
N GLU A 849 28.74 -8.55 27.31
CA GLU A 849 29.90 -8.33 28.18
C GLU A 849 31.19 -8.95 27.62
N ALA A 850 31.10 -10.16 27.07
CA ALA A 850 32.22 -10.84 26.43
C ALA A 850 32.73 -10.04 25.20
N LEU A 851 31.82 -9.52 24.39
CA LEU A 851 32.13 -8.69 23.22
C LEU A 851 32.74 -7.34 23.60
N ASN A 852 32.30 -6.75 24.72
CA ASN A 852 32.82 -5.48 25.22
C ASN A 852 34.23 -5.61 25.84
N GLY A 853 34.60 -6.80 26.34
CA GLY A 853 35.97 -7.14 26.76
C GLY A 853 36.44 -6.50 28.07
N GLN A 854 35.56 -5.84 28.83
CA GLN A 854 35.91 -5.13 30.08
C GLN A 854 35.78 -6.00 31.34
N THR A 855 34.94 -7.02 31.32
CA THR A 855 34.79 -7.97 32.43
C THR A 855 35.81 -9.11 32.28
N PRO A 856 36.53 -9.53 33.35
CA PRO A 856 37.46 -10.66 33.27
C PRO A 856 36.79 -11.96 32.78
N ILE A 857 37.43 -12.66 31.83
CA ILE A 857 36.89 -13.90 31.22
C ILE A 857 36.55 -14.96 32.28
N ALA A 858 37.35 -15.10 33.34
CA ALA A 858 37.10 -16.08 34.40
C ALA A 858 35.77 -15.82 35.15
N GLU A 859 35.40 -14.56 35.34
CA GLU A 859 34.13 -14.17 35.96
C GLU A 859 32.96 -14.49 35.02
N LEU A 860 33.11 -14.18 33.73
CA LEU A 860 32.11 -14.49 32.71
C LEU A 860 31.89 -16.01 32.57
N GLN A 861 32.97 -16.80 32.60
CA GLN A 861 32.91 -18.27 32.58
C GLN A 861 32.23 -18.83 33.85
N ALA A 862 32.49 -18.26 35.02
CA ALA A 862 31.82 -18.67 36.26
C ALA A 862 30.31 -18.39 36.23
N ARG A 863 29.88 -17.29 35.58
CA ARG A 863 28.46 -16.98 35.36
C ARG A 863 27.84 -17.86 34.26
N LEU A 864 28.57 -18.14 33.19
CA LEU A 864 28.15 -19.06 32.12
C LEU A 864 27.82 -20.45 32.68
N ASN A 865 28.65 -20.98 33.58
CA ASN A 865 28.44 -22.30 34.20
C ASN A 865 27.20 -22.40 35.10
N LYS A 866 26.51 -21.29 35.38
CA LYS A 866 25.24 -21.27 36.12
C LYS A 866 24.03 -21.26 35.19
N LEU A 867 24.22 -21.08 33.89
CA LEU A 867 23.15 -21.09 32.91
C LEU A 867 22.94 -22.51 32.41
N GLU A 868 21.67 -22.90 32.33
CA GLU A 868 21.27 -24.22 31.85
C GLU A 868 20.69 -24.14 30.43
N PRO A 869 20.93 -25.17 29.59
CA PRO A 869 20.21 -25.34 28.34
C PRO A 869 18.70 -25.42 28.57
N ALA A 870 17.92 -24.86 27.64
CA ALA A 870 16.48 -25.00 27.68
C ALA A 870 16.06 -26.41 27.22
N GLU A 871 15.13 -27.02 27.95
CA GLU A 871 14.45 -28.24 27.53
C GLU A 871 13.38 -27.95 26.47
N ARG A 872 12.95 -29.00 25.76
CA ARG A 872 11.90 -28.89 24.75
C ARG A 872 10.57 -28.62 25.45
N ASP A 873 10.06 -27.40 25.29
CA ASP A 873 8.82 -26.91 25.89
C ASP A 873 7.95 -26.20 24.84
N ILE A 874 6.68 -25.96 25.16
CA ILE A 874 5.72 -25.24 24.32
C ILE A 874 6.14 -23.76 24.23
N SER A 875 6.15 -23.22 23.01
CA SER A 875 6.51 -21.83 22.74
C SER A 875 5.44 -20.87 23.28
N TYR A 876 5.82 -19.91 24.11
CA TYR A 876 4.92 -18.86 24.62
C TYR A 876 5.03 -17.57 23.79
N GLY A 877 4.77 -17.70 22.49
CA GLY A 877 4.82 -16.61 21.51
C GLY A 877 6.21 -16.40 20.86
N TRP A 878 6.34 -15.34 20.06
CA TRP A 878 7.55 -15.10 19.24
C TRP A 878 8.77 -14.59 20.03
N GLN A 879 8.59 -14.19 21.29
CA GLN A 879 9.62 -13.48 22.07
C GLN A 879 10.65 -14.41 22.73
N TYR A 880 10.33 -15.69 22.93
CA TYR A 880 11.23 -16.69 23.53
C TYR A 880 10.89 -18.08 23.02
N THR A 881 11.91 -18.82 22.58
CA THR A 881 11.79 -20.26 22.33
C THR A 881 13.01 -21.00 22.88
N PRO A 882 12.87 -22.30 23.24
CA PRO A 882 14.02 -23.12 23.64
C PRO A 882 15.15 -23.15 22.59
N THR A 883 14.79 -23.10 21.30
CA THR A 883 15.74 -23.02 20.18
C THR A 883 16.57 -21.75 20.25
N ARG A 884 15.94 -20.58 20.43
CA ARG A 884 16.64 -19.30 20.55
C ARG A 884 17.55 -19.27 21.75
N HIS A 885 17.06 -19.70 22.92
CA HIS A 885 17.86 -19.78 24.14
C HIS A 885 19.14 -20.59 23.94
N ASN A 886 19.01 -21.80 23.38
CA ASN A 886 20.14 -22.69 23.14
C ASN A 886 21.11 -22.14 22.09
N ALA A 887 20.61 -21.48 21.04
CA ALA A 887 21.45 -20.83 20.04
C ALA A 887 22.26 -19.65 20.63
N LEU A 888 21.61 -18.82 21.44
CA LEU A 888 22.27 -17.69 22.12
C LEU A 888 23.30 -18.16 23.14
N LEU A 889 22.97 -19.18 23.94
CA LEU A 889 23.90 -19.77 24.89
C LEU A 889 25.13 -20.38 24.19
N LEU A 890 24.92 -21.02 23.04
CA LEU A 890 26.01 -21.55 22.20
C LEU A 890 26.94 -20.43 21.70
N LEU A 891 26.38 -19.33 21.18
CA LEU A 891 27.16 -18.16 20.76
C LEU A 891 27.97 -17.56 21.92
N THR A 892 27.40 -17.53 23.13
CA THR A 892 28.10 -17.09 24.34
C THR A 892 29.25 -18.02 24.71
N CYS A 893 29.05 -19.35 24.70
CA CYS A 893 30.11 -20.34 24.94
C CYS A 893 31.28 -20.17 23.96
N LEU A 894 30.97 -20.01 22.66
CA LEU A 894 31.94 -19.83 21.59
C LEU A 894 32.74 -18.54 21.74
N THR A 895 32.08 -17.44 22.07
CA THR A 895 32.72 -16.12 22.26
C THR A 895 33.67 -16.15 23.47
N LEU A 896 33.29 -16.81 24.56
CA LEU A 896 34.10 -16.92 25.79
C LEU A 896 35.19 -18.00 25.73
N LYS A 897 35.19 -18.85 24.69
CA LYS A 897 36.02 -20.07 24.62
C LYS A 897 35.93 -20.89 25.92
N GLY A 898 34.72 -21.02 26.45
CA GLY A 898 34.45 -21.60 27.77
C GLY A 898 33.43 -22.73 27.71
N ASN A 899 33.62 -23.75 28.55
CA ASN A 899 32.75 -24.92 28.70
C ASN A 899 32.48 -25.66 27.37
N ASP A 900 33.53 -26.24 26.80
CA ASP A 900 33.46 -26.98 25.52
C ASP A 900 32.40 -28.08 25.50
N LYS A 901 32.23 -28.78 26.64
CA LYS A 901 31.21 -29.82 26.78
C LYS A 901 29.79 -29.27 26.61
N MET A 902 29.51 -28.09 27.18
CA MET A 902 28.20 -27.42 27.01
C MET A 902 28.01 -26.95 25.56
N ALA A 903 29.05 -26.42 24.91
CA ALA A 903 28.97 -26.04 23.50
C ALA A 903 28.65 -27.24 22.60
N ASP A 904 29.30 -28.38 22.84
CA ASP A 904 29.08 -29.62 22.09
C ASP A 904 27.65 -30.16 22.33
N ASP A 905 27.17 -30.17 23.59
CA ASP A 905 25.78 -30.56 23.93
C ASP A 905 24.73 -29.66 23.28
N LEU A 906 24.92 -28.33 23.33
CA LEU A 906 24.03 -27.36 22.70
C LEU A 906 23.96 -27.54 21.19
N SER A 907 25.10 -27.80 20.53
CA SER A 907 25.13 -28.08 19.10
C SER A 907 24.32 -29.33 18.75
N GLY A 908 24.44 -30.40 19.55
CA GLY A 908 23.66 -31.63 19.42
C GLY A 908 22.17 -31.39 19.65
N ARG A 909 21.80 -30.63 20.68
CA ARG A 909 20.41 -30.25 21.00
C ARG A 909 19.76 -29.48 19.86
N LEU A 910 20.44 -28.48 19.28
CA LEU A 910 19.93 -27.71 18.14
C LEU A 910 19.72 -28.60 16.92
N LEU A 911 20.71 -29.43 16.58
CA LEU A 911 20.59 -30.38 15.47
C LEU A 911 19.43 -31.38 15.66
N ASN A 912 19.21 -31.85 16.89
CA ASN A 912 18.16 -32.80 17.24
C ASN A 912 16.78 -32.16 17.41
N SER A 913 16.69 -30.83 17.53
CA SER A 913 15.43 -30.10 17.64
C SER A 913 14.86 -29.62 16.29
N LEU A 914 15.58 -29.86 15.19
CA LEU A 914 15.10 -29.53 13.84
C LEU A 914 13.80 -30.29 13.53
N GLY A 915 12.78 -29.59 13.06
CA GLY A 915 11.48 -30.19 12.75
C GLY A 915 11.49 -31.05 11.48
N ASN A 916 10.50 -31.93 11.36
CA ASN A 916 10.30 -32.80 10.19
C ASN A 916 9.95 -32.02 8.90
N ASN A 917 9.71 -30.71 8.98
CA ASN A 917 9.54 -29.84 7.82
C ASN A 917 10.89 -29.22 7.37
N GLY A 918 11.99 -29.53 8.04
CA GLY A 918 13.33 -29.05 7.70
C GLY A 918 13.67 -27.67 8.25
N TYR A 919 12.91 -27.13 9.21
CA TYR A 919 13.19 -25.85 9.87
C TYR A 919 12.84 -25.92 11.37
N TRP A 920 13.29 -24.95 12.17
CA TRP A 920 12.86 -24.79 13.57
C TRP A 920 11.69 -23.80 13.65
N ASN A 921 10.86 -23.86 14.70
CA ASN A 921 9.61 -23.11 14.93
C ASN A 921 9.27 -21.91 14.00
N SER A 922 10.18 -20.95 13.81
CA SER A 922 10.00 -19.78 12.93
C SER A 922 11.23 -19.48 12.06
N THR A 923 11.09 -18.52 11.14
CA THR A 923 12.21 -17.90 10.41
C THR A 923 13.28 -17.37 11.35
N ALA A 924 12.92 -16.67 12.43
CA ALA A 924 13.84 -16.10 13.42
C ALA A 924 14.65 -17.17 14.14
N ASP A 925 13.96 -18.21 14.61
CA ASP A 925 14.57 -19.36 15.28
C ASP A 925 15.52 -20.09 14.35
N THR A 926 15.09 -20.29 13.10
CA THR A 926 15.87 -20.98 12.07
C THR A 926 17.12 -20.20 11.71
N GLY A 927 17.00 -18.89 11.49
CA GLY A 927 18.13 -18.01 11.17
C GLY A 927 19.16 -17.98 12.29
N LEU A 928 18.72 -17.85 13.54
CA LEU A 928 19.62 -17.80 14.70
C LEU A 928 20.28 -19.14 15.02
N ALA A 929 19.53 -20.25 14.94
CA ALA A 929 20.08 -21.59 15.16
C ALA A 929 21.14 -21.94 14.10
N LEU A 930 20.86 -21.65 12.83
CA LEU A 930 21.82 -21.84 11.74
C LEU A 930 23.08 -21.00 11.93
N PHE A 931 22.94 -19.73 12.32
CA PHE A 931 24.09 -18.88 12.60
C PHE A 931 24.95 -19.42 13.76
N ALA A 932 24.33 -19.80 14.88
CA ALA A 932 25.05 -20.37 16.03
C ALA A 932 25.79 -21.67 15.67
N LEU A 933 25.14 -22.54 14.90
CA LEU A 933 25.75 -23.78 14.40
C LEU A 933 26.89 -23.49 13.42
N ALA A 934 26.75 -22.49 12.54
CA ALA A 934 27.81 -22.08 11.64
C ALA A 934 29.05 -21.59 12.40
N GLU A 935 28.88 -20.75 13.43
CA GLU A 935 29.99 -20.31 14.28
C GLU A 935 30.64 -21.47 15.04
N TYR A 936 29.85 -22.44 15.50
CA TYR A 936 30.37 -23.66 16.12
C TYR A 936 31.24 -24.49 15.16
N PHE A 937 30.78 -24.73 13.93
CA PHE A 937 31.55 -25.52 12.95
C PHE A 937 32.81 -24.81 12.43
N LYS A 938 32.80 -23.47 12.41
CA LYS A 938 34.02 -22.69 12.18
C LYS A 938 35.03 -22.88 13.31
N SER A 939 34.58 -22.78 14.57
CA SER A 939 35.48 -22.81 15.74
C SER A 939 36.12 -24.19 15.97
N ARG A 940 35.38 -25.27 15.68
CA ARG A 940 35.85 -26.65 15.87
C ARG A 940 36.76 -27.17 14.76
N ASN A 941 37.00 -26.37 13.70
CA ASN A 941 37.81 -26.72 12.54
C ASN A 941 37.58 -28.18 12.09
N THR A 942 36.32 -28.53 11.83
CA THR A 942 35.85 -29.92 11.70
C THR A 942 36.67 -30.77 10.71
N GLU A 943 37.71 -31.45 11.21
CA GLU A 943 38.53 -32.45 10.50
C GLU A 943 37.75 -33.76 10.20
N PHE A 944 36.43 -33.80 10.43
CA PHE A 944 35.57 -34.97 10.24
C PHE A 944 35.20 -35.28 8.78
N ALA A 945 35.72 -34.50 7.84
CA ALA A 945 35.47 -34.64 6.41
C ALA A 945 36.30 -35.82 5.86
N ASN A 946 35.73 -37.02 5.89
CA ASN A 946 36.36 -38.25 5.40
C ASN A 946 35.56 -38.80 4.23
N ASN A 947 36.26 -39.26 3.20
CA ASN A 947 35.64 -40.03 2.12
C ASN A 947 35.37 -41.44 2.61
N VAL A 948 34.10 -41.83 2.63
CA VAL A 948 33.67 -43.13 3.14
C VAL A 948 32.76 -43.80 2.11
N ASP A 949 33.08 -45.06 1.80
CA ASP A 949 32.17 -45.89 1.03
C ASP A 949 31.01 -46.38 1.90
N PHE A 950 29.80 -46.28 1.38
CA PHE A 950 28.57 -46.79 1.98
C PHE A 950 27.73 -47.46 0.89
N VAL A 951 26.75 -48.27 1.29
CA VAL A 951 25.86 -48.95 0.36
C VAL A 951 24.43 -48.45 0.51
N LEU A 952 23.84 -48.01 -0.60
CA LEU A 952 22.45 -47.59 -0.70
C LEU A 952 21.63 -48.75 -1.27
N ILE A 953 20.59 -49.17 -0.55
CA ILE A 953 19.64 -50.20 -0.97
C ILE A 953 18.28 -49.54 -1.12
N THR A 954 17.71 -49.65 -2.31
CA THR A 954 16.39 -49.10 -2.67
C THR A 954 15.58 -50.15 -3.43
N ALA A 955 14.33 -49.83 -3.78
CA ALA A 955 13.52 -50.67 -4.67
C ALA A 955 14.18 -50.89 -6.06
N ASP A 956 15.03 -49.97 -6.50
CA ASP A 956 15.74 -50.05 -7.78
C ASP A 956 16.99 -50.94 -7.73
N GLY A 957 17.43 -51.35 -6.53
CA GLY A 957 18.58 -52.24 -6.32
C GLY A 957 19.57 -51.75 -5.26
N LYS A 958 20.75 -52.38 -5.24
CA LYS A 958 21.86 -52.12 -4.31
C LYS A 958 23.02 -51.42 -5.04
N GLU A 959 23.48 -50.28 -4.53
CA GLU A 959 24.56 -49.47 -5.12
C GLU A 959 25.58 -49.02 -4.05
N THR A 960 26.87 -49.19 -4.32
CA THR A 960 27.95 -48.67 -3.45
C THR A 960 28.35 -47.26 -3.89
N LEU A 961 28.36 -46.32 -2.96
CA LEU A 961 28.62 -44.90 -3.17
C LEU A 961 29.67 -44.39 -2.20
N ASN A 962 30.45 -43.39 -2.63
CA ASN A 962 31.39 -42.69 -1.76
C ASN A 962 30.76 -41.39 -1.25
N SER A 963 30.87 -41.12 0.05
CA SER A 963 30.31 -39.91 0.67
C SER A 963 30.97 -38.61 0.20
N GLY A 964 32.14 -38.68 -0.44
CA GLY A 964 32.98 -37.51 -0.68
C GLY A 964 33.38 -36.81 0.62
N GLN A 965 34.11 -35.70 0.48
CA GLN A 965 34.71 -35.01 1.62
C GLN A 965 33.64 -34.29 2.45
N PHE A 966 32.68 -33.64 1.79
CA PHE A 966 31.63 -32.85 2.44
C PHE A 966 30.22 -33.42 2.24
N GLY A 967 30.09 -34.56 1.58
CA GLY A 967 28.81 -35.22 1.31
C GLY A 967 28.48 -35.33 -0.16
N ILE A 968 27.52 -36.19 -0.46
CA ILE A 968 26.90 -36.32 -1.77
C ILE A 968 25.39 -36.11 -1.68
N THR A 969 24.81 -35.72 -2.81
CA THR A 969 23.38 -35.64 -3.03
C THR A 969 22.96 -36.68 -4.07
N ARG A 970 21.92 -37.45 -3.78
CA ARG A 970 21.29 -38.39 -4.71
C ARG A 970 19.82 -38.03 -4.87
N GLU A 971 19.37 -37.86 -6.10
CA GLU A 971 17.95 -37.74 -6.40
C GLU A 971 17.31 -39.14 -6.26
N ILE A 972 16.15 -39.19 -5.63
CA ILE A 972 15.40 -40.42 -5.32
C ILE A 972 14.15 -40.43 -6.20
N SER A 973 13.97 -41.54 -6.92
CA SER A 973 12.82 -41.75 -7.81
C SER A 973 11.50 -41.78 -7.01
N LYS A 974 10.40 -41.44 -7.68
CA LYS A 974 9.06 -41.51 -7.08
C LYS A 974 8.70 -42.95 -6.68
N GLU A 975 9.15 -43.94 -7.44
CA GLU A 975 8.94 -45.36 -7.17
C GLU A 975 9.59 -45.78 -5.83
N VAL A 976 10.81 -45.31 -5.57
CA VAL A 976 11.51 -45.57 -4.30
C VAL A 976 10.83 -44.86 -3.14
N LEU A 977 10.37 -43.62 -3.31
CA LEU A 977 9.67 -42.88 -2.25
C LEU A 977 8.34 -43.53 -1.84
N LEU A 978 7.62 -44.12 -2.81
CA LEU A 978 6.33 -44.78 -2.57
C LEU A 978 6.47 -46.25 -2.12
N SER A 979 7.68 -46.80 -2.12
CA SER A 979 7.92 -48.20 -1.76
C SER A 979 7.75 -48.44 -0.25
N PRO A 980 7.05 -49.53 0.16
CA PRO A 980 6.91 -49.88 1.58
C PRO A 980 8.24 -50.32 2.25
N GLU A 981 9.22 -50.75 1.46
CA GLU A 981 10.56 -51.16 1.90
C GLU A 981 11.42 -49.95 2.34
N GLY A 982 11.16 -48.78 1.75
CA GLY A 982 11.90 -47.53 1.99
C GLY A 982 13.32 -47.55 1.43
N ILE A 983 14.21 -46.80 2.09
CA ILE A 983 15.63 -46.64 1.71
C ILE A 983 16.49 -47.19 2.85
N THR A 984 17.45 -48.06 2.55
CA THR A 984 18.43 -48.54 3.54
C THR A 984 19.83 -48.05 3.20
N ILE A 985 20.56 -47.57 4.19
CA ILE A 985 21.95 -47.10 4.07
C ILE A 985 22.83 -47.94 4.99
N GLU A 986 23.83 -48.63 4.42
CA GLU A 986 24.83 -49.43 5.15
C GLU A 986 26.18 -48.69 5.12
N GLY A 987 26.60 -48.13 6.25
CA GLY A 987 27.92 -47.50 6.44
C GLY A 987 28.95 -48.45 7.07
N PRO A 988 30.24 -48.05 7.16
CA PRO A 988 31.36 -48.92 7.57
C PRO A 988 31.43 -49.19 9.10
N GLY A 989 30.29 -49.21 9.80
CA GLY A 989 30.15 -49.65 11.19
C GLY A 989 30.67 -48.70 12.27
N LYS A 990 31.85 -48.08 12.10
CA LYS A 990 32.48 -47.21 13.12
C LYS A 990 32.47 -45.71 12.79
N ILE A 991 32.12 -45.34 11.57
CA ILE A 991 32.10 -43.95 11.13
C ILE A 991 30.67 -43.42 11.20
N LEU A 992 30.52 -42.25 11.82
CA LEU A 992 29.24 -41.55 11.91
C LEU A 992 28.87 -40.97 10.54
N LEU A 993 27.70 -41.35 10.04
CA LEU A 993 27.11 -40.75 8.85
C LEU A 993 25.88 -39.93 9.26
N SER A 994 25.76 -38.73 8.71
CA SER A 994 24.56 -37.90 8.78
C SER A 994 23.83 -37.99 7.45
N TYR A 995 22.50 -37.98 7.51
CA TYR A 995 21.65 -37.97 6.32
C TYR A 995 20.51 -36.97 6.45
N SER A 996 20.00 -36.56 5.30
CA SER A 996 18.68 -35.92 5.17
C SER A 996 17.99 -36.44 3.91
N LEU A 997 16.79 -36.97 4.06
CA LEU A 997 15.88 -37.23 2.96
C LEU A 997 14.85 -36.11 2.91
N GLU A 998 15.01 -35.21 1.96
CA GLU A 998 14.00 -34.22 1.62
C GLU A 998 13.09 -34.82 0.56
N TYR A 999 11.80 -34.65 0.72
CA TYR A 999 10.86 -35.09 -0.28
C TYR A 999 9.65 -34.16 -0.30
N SER A 1000 9.11 -33.99 -1.50
CA SER A 1000 7.90 -33.20 -1.71
C SER A 1000 6.85 -34.07 -2.38
N TYR A 1001 5.58 -33.76 -2.12
CA TYR A 1001 4.47 -34.39 -2.80
C TYR A 1001 3.31 -33.40 -2.92
N PRO A 1002 2.44 -33.54 -3.94
CA PRO A 1002 1.24 -32.74 -4.04
C PRO A 1002 0.29 -33.12 -2.90
N ASP A 1003 -0.29 -32.11 -2.23
CA ASP A 1003 -1.47 -32.30 -1.39
C ASP A 1003 -2.64 -32.82 -2.25
N GLU A 1004 -3.60 -33.49 -1.61
CA GLU A 1004 -4.72 -34.12 -2.32
C GLU A 1004 -5.53 -33.07 -3.09
N THR A 1005 -5.41 -33.06 -4.43
CA THR A 1005 -6.06 -32.07 -5.30
C THR A 1005 -7.58 -32.14 -5.25
N GLU A 1006 -8.12 -33.26 -4.77
CA GLU A 1006 -9.56 -33.53 -4.65
C GLU A 1006 -10.02 -33.63 -3.19
N ARG A 1007 -9.25 -33.08 -2.24
CA ARG A 1007 -9.62 -33.10 -0.83
C ARG A 1007 -11.05 -32.56 -0.65
N THR A 1008 -11.93 -33.40 -0.12
CA THR A 1008 -13.35 -33.07 0.09
C THR A 1008 -13.60 -32.42 1.45
N GLU A 1009 -12.62 -32.46 2.36
CA GLU A 1009 -12.71 -31.91 3.71
C GLU A 1009 -11.73 -30.74 3.92
N ALA A 1010 -12.12 -29.76 4.74
CA ALA A 1010 -11.22 -28.70 5.17
C ALA A 1010 -10.22 -29.22 6.21
N VAL A 1011 -9.01 -28.67 6.25
CA VAL A 1011 -8.05 -28.94 7.33
C VAL A 1011 -8.28 -27.93 8.43
N ASN A 1012 -8.54 -28.42 9.64
CA ASN A 1012 -8.58 -27.61 10.85
C ASN A 1012 -7.49 -28.07 11.83
N LYS A 1013 -6.51 -27.18 12.05
CA LYS A 1013 -5.50 -27.29 13.10
C LYS A 1013 -5.54 -26.04 13.98
N GLY A 1014 -6.72 -25.69 14.49
CA GLY A 1014 -6.95 -24.50 15.33
C GLY A 1014 -7.63 -23.34 14.60
N PHE A 1015 -7.83 -23.46 13.29
CA PHE A 1015 -8.60 -22.51 12.48
C PHE A 1015 -9.49 -23.25 11.48
N SER A 1016 -10.69 -22.73 11.30
CA SER A 1016 -11.58 -23.04 10.18
C SER A 1016 -11.54 -21.89 9.17
N ILE A 1017 -11.63 -22.18 7.87
CA ILE A 1017 -11.66 -21.17 6.80
C ILE A 1017 -12.53 -21.63 5.64
N GLU A 1018 -13.36 -20.73 5.13
CA GLU A 1018 -14.19 -20.93 3.94
C GLU A 1018 -14.09 -19.75 2.98
N LYS A 1019 -14.36 -20.01 1.69
CA LYS A 1019 -14.36 -19.00 0.64
C LYS A 1019 -15.56 -19.15 -0.29
N LYS A 1020 -16.15 -18.02 -0.66
CA LYS A 1020 -17.32 -17.91 -1.55
C LYS A 1020 -17.09 -16.82 -2.60
N PHE A 1021 -17.60 -17.06 -3.82
CA PHE A 1021 -17.62 -16.09 -4.91
C PHE A 1021 -19.05 -15.84 -5.37
N GLU A 1022 -19.40 -14.57 -5.52
CA GLU A 1022 -20.70 -14.13 -6.03
C GLU A 1022 -20.49 -12.91 -6.93
N ASN A 1023 -21.27 -12.78 -8.00
CA ASN A 1023 -21.30 -11.53 -8.76
C ASN A 1023 -22.09 -10.45 -7.98
N LEU A 1024 -22.09 -9.20 -8.46
CA LEU A 1024 -22.78 -8.10 -7.79
C LEU A 1024 -24.32 -8.26 -7.68
N SER A 1025 -24.94 -9.19 -8.44
CA SER A 1025 -26.37 -9.52 -8.27
C SER A 1025 -26.61 -10.66 -7.26
N GLY A 1026 -25.56 -11.17 -6.61
CA GLY A 1026 -25.63 -12.33 -5.70
C GLY A 1026 -25.70 -13.68 -6.41
N SER A 1027 -25.47 -13.74 -7.72
CA SER A 1027 -25.47 -14.99 -8.49
C SER A 1027 -24.10 -15.67 -8.42
N LYS A 1028 -24.11 -17.00 -8.43
CA LYS A 1028 -22.91 -17.85 -8.55
C LYS A 1028 -22.54 -18.15 -10.02
N ASP A 1029 -23.41 -17.81 -10.96
CA ASP A 1029 -23.14 -17.94 -12.39
C ASP A 1029 -22.28 -16.76 -12.85
N ILE A 1030 -20.97 -16.97 -12.85
CA ILE A 1030 -19.98 -15.94 -13.17
C ILE A 1030 -19.74 -15.90 -14.68
N ARG A 1031 -19.87 -14.70 -15.30
CA ARG A 1031 -19.59 -14.47 -16.72
C ARG A 1031 -18.39 -13.56 -16.92
N VAL A 1032 -17.73 -13.70 -18.07
CA VAL A 1032 -16.68 -12.75 -18.47
C VAL A 1032 -17.22 -11.31 -18.46
N GLY A 1033 -16.49 -10.41 -17.80
CA GLY A 1033 -16.83 -9.01 -17.57
C GLY A 1033 -17.51 -8.72 -16.23
N ASP A 1034 -17.95 -9.74 -15.49
CA ASP A 1034 -18.58 -9.55 -14.17
C ASP A 1034 -17.56 -9.07 -13.12
N ILE A 1035 -18.02 -8.20 -12.22
CA ILE A 1035 -17.35 -7.91 -10.95
C ILE A 1035 -17.81 -8.96 -9.94
N ILE A 1036 -16.83 -9.60 -9.29
CA ILE A 1036 -17.00 -10.71 -8.37
C ILE A 1036 -16.60 -10.26 -6.98
N LYS A 1037 -17.49 -10.47 -6.01
CA LYS A 1037 -17.25 -10.35 -4.59
C LYS A 1037 -16.68 -11.67 -4.08
N ALA A 1038 -15.42 -11.67 -3.67
CA ALA A 1038 -14.78 -12.78 -2.98
C ALA A 1038 -14.91 -12.55 -1.46
N THR A 1039 -15.53 -13.50 -0.76
CA THR A 1039 -15.69 -13.46 0.70
C THR A 1039 -14.94 -14.64 1.31
N VAL A 1040 -13.96 -14.32 2.17
CA VAL A 1040 -13.20 -15.29 2.96
C VAL A 1040 -13.63 -15.14 4.41
N GLU A 1041 -14.14 -16.22 4.99
CA GLU A 1041 -14.49 -16.26 6.41
C GLU A 1041 -13.63 -17.28 7.14
N PHE A 1042 -13.24 -16.95 8.36
CA PHE A 1042 -12.47 -17.85 9.19
C PHE A 1042 -12.80 -17.66 10.66
N GLU A 1043 -12.57 -18.69 11.46
CA GLU A 1043 -12.80 -18.68 12.90
C GLU A 1043 -11.77 -19.57 13.57
N ASP A 1044 -11.23 -19.13 14.70
CA ASP A 1044 -10.31 -19.92 15.49
C ASP A 1044 -11.02 -20.78 16.54
N ASP A 1045 -10.34 -21.85 16.98
CA ASP A 1045 -10.84 -22.73 18.04
C ASP A 1045 -10.23 -22.42 19.42
N PHE A 1046 -9.57 -21.27 19.61
CA PHE A 1046 -8.90 -20.93 20.86
C PHE A 1046 -9.84 -20.23 21.85
N GLY A 1047 -9.88 -20.68 23.10
CA GLY A 1047 -10.40 -19.87 24.22
C GLY A 1047 -11.88 -19.46 24.11
N LYS A 1048 -12.78 -20.40 23.82
CA LYS A 1048 -14.25 -20.19 23.83
C LYS A 1048 -14.85 -19.94 25.24
N GLU A 1049 -14.03 -19.97 26.30
CA GLU A 1049 -14.48 -19.94 27.71
C GLU A 1049 -14.31 -18.57 28.41
N THR A 1050 -13.67 -17.57 27.78
CA THR A 1050 -13.47 -16.24 28.38
C THR A 1050 -14.06 -15.13 27.50
N TRP A 1051 -14.68 -14.12 28.11
CA TRP A 1051 -15.33 -13.00 27.41
C TRP A 1051 -14.34 -12.13 26.60
N TYR A 1052 -13.04 -12.20 26.94
CA TYR A 1052 -11.93 -11.85 26.07
C TYR A 1052 -11.27 -13.16 25.67
N GLY A 1053 -11.54 -13.70 24.49
CA GLY A 1053 -10.91 -14.94 24.01
C GLY A 1053 -9.38 -14.82 23.93
N ALA A 1054 -8.70 -15.88 23.50
CA ALA A 1054 -7.24 -15.85 23.35
C ALA A 1054 -6.81 -14.74 22.38
N ARG A 1055 -5.74 -14.01 22.70
CA ARG A 1055 -5.16 -13.02 21.78
C ARG A 1055 -4.25 -13.72 20.78
N LEU A 1056 -4.63 -13.68 19.51
CA LEU A 1056 -3.85 -14.20 18.40
C LEU A 1056 -2.85 -13.13 17.94
N ASN A 1057 -1.61 -13.54 17.68
CA ASN A 1057 -0.56 -12.62 17.22
C ASN A 1057 0.03 -13.11 15.90
N HIS A 1058 0.21 -12.20 14.95
CA HIS A 1058 0.83 -12.44 13.64
C HIS A 1058 0.12 -13.51 12.82
N LEU A 1059 -1.14 -13.23 12.52
CA LEU A 1059 -1.98 -14.02 11.63
C LEU A 1059 -1.61 -13.73 10.16
N ALA A 1060 -1.55 -14.77 9.34
CA ALA A 1060 -1.41 -14.66 7.90
C ALA A 1060 -2.58 -15.39 7.21
N VAL A 1061 -3.24 -14.70 6.30
CA VAL A 1061 -4.24 -15.26 5.38
C VAL A 1061 -3.63 -15.26 3.99
N GLU A 1062 -3.53 -16.44 3.39
CA GLU A 1062 -3.15 -16.63 1.99
C GLU A 1062 -4.36 -17.12 1.23
N ASP A 1063 -4.86 -16.31 0.30
CA ASP A 1063 -6.06 -16.62 -0.45
C ASP A 1063 -5.83 -16.65 -1.97
N PRO A 1064 -5.68 -17.85 -2.57
CA PRO A 1064 -5.47 -18.01 -4.00
C PRO A 1064 -6.62 -17.46 -4.84
N ILE A 1065 -6.27 -16.80 -5.94
CA ILE A 1065 -7.21 -16.29 -6.95
C ILE A 1065 -7.19 -17.27 -8.13
N PRO A 1066 -8.34 -17.67 -8.71
CA PRO A 1066 -8.39 -18.45 -9.95
C PRO A 1066 -7.86 -17.65 -11.16
N ALA A 1067 -7.19 -18.32 -12.10
CA ALA A 1067 -6.58 -17.67 -13.28
C ALA A 1067 -7.57 -16.95 -14.21
N GLY A 1068 -8.86 -17.32 -14.18
CA GLY A 1068 -9.92 -16.63 -14.91
C GLY A 1068 -10.26 -15.24 -14.38
N PHE A 1069 -9.72 -14.87 -13.20
CA PHE A 1069 -9.99 -13.62 -12.50
C PHE A 1069 -8.75 -12.72 -12.43
N ILE A 1070 -8.99 -11.42 -12.31
CA ILE A 1070 -7.97 -10.42 -11.96
C ILE A 1070 -8.45 -9.65 -10.73
N ALA A 1071 -7.57 -9.44 -9.76
CA ALA A 1071 -7.88 -8.60 -8.59
C ALA A 1071 -8.11 -7.14 -8.97
N ILE A 1072 -9.19 -6.57 -8.44
CA ILE A 1072 -9.46 -5.14 -8.55
C ILE A 1072 -8.74 -4.45 -7.39
N ASN A 1073 -7.78 -3.60 -7.70
CA ASN A 1073 -7.12 -2.77 -6.70
C ASN A 1073 -7.91 -1.46 -6.50
N PRO A 1074 -8.55 -1.24 -5.34
CA PRO A 1074 -9.33 -0.03 -5.08
C PRO A 1074 -8.51 1.26 -5.11
N ASP A 1075 -7.19 1.15 -4.88
CA ASP A 1075 -6.28 2.30 -4.86
C ASP A 1075 -5.98 2.82 -6.29
N LEU A 1076 -6.42 2.12 -7.34
CA LEU A 1076 -6.28 2.50 -8.74
C LEU A 1076 -7.61 2.99 -9.32
N LYS A 1077 -7.60 4.00 -10.20
CA LYS A 1077 -8.81 4.64 -10.75
C LYS A 1077 -9.53 3.83 -11.84
N ASN A 1078 -9.28 2.53 -11.92
CA ASN A 1078 -9.56 1.74 -13.12
C ASN A 1078 -10.93 1.08 -13.09
N ASP A 1079 -11.47 0.85 -11.89
CA ASP A 1079 -12.71 0.13 -11.65
C ASP A 1079 -13.51 0.81 -10.53
N ASN A 1080 -14.81 0.94 -10.73
CA ASN A 1080 -15.75 1.38 -9.70
C ASN A 1080 -16.28 0.17 -8.95
N ILE A 1081 -15.91 0.05 -7.67
CA ILE A 1081 -16.46 -0.93 -6.72
C ILE A 1081 -17.60 -0.30 -5.89
N PRO A 1082 -18.51 -1.10 -5.31
CA PRO A 1082 -19.55 -0.58 -4.41
C PRO A 1082 -18.98 0.28 -3.28
N SER A 1083 -19.70 1.31 -2.83
CA SER A 1083 -19.27 2.25 -1.77
C SER A 1083 -18.86 1.57 -0.46
N ASP A 1084 -19.47 0.45 -0.16
CA ASP A 1084 -19.30 -0.35 1.06
C ASP A 1084 -18.06 -1.26 0.97
N ALA A 1085 -17.42 -1.32 -0.19
CA ALA A 1085 -16.10 -1.92 -0.36
C ALA A 1085 -14.97 -1.06 0.23
N ASP A 1086 -15.26 0.20 0.52
CA ASP A 1086 -14.28 1.23 0.84
C ASP A 1086 -14.62 1.88 2.19
N MET A 1087 -14.55 1.11 3.28
CA MET A 1087 -14.81 1.64 4.61
C MET A 1087 -13.77 1.21 5.67
N ALA A 1088 -12.92 2.18 5.99
CA ALA A 1088 -12.52 2.64 7.31
C ALA A 1088 -11.71 1.70 8.25
N ASN A 1089 -10.59 2.27 8.73
CA ASN A 1089 -9.59 1.74 9.66
C ASN A 1089 -10.08 1.48 11.10
N GLU A 1090 -11.36 1.17 11.33
CA GLU A 1090 -11.85 1.01 12.69
C GLU A 1090 -12.44 -0.39 12.92
N GLU A 1091 -11.67 -1.18 13.69
CA GLU A 1091 -12.02 -2.51 14.19
C GLU A 1091 -13.23 -2.51 15.16
N TYR A 1092 -13.88 -1.35 15.38
CA TYR A 1092 -14.74 -1.14 16.54
C TYR A 1092 -16.25 -1.25 16.31
N TYR A 1093 -16.73 -1.40 15.08
CA TYR A 1093 -18.16 -1.63 14.83
C TYR A 1093 -18.38 -2.82 13.89
N CYS A 1094 -18.28 -3.99 14.50
CA CYS A 1094 -19.09 -5.18 14.25
C CYS A 1094 -20.31 -4.98 13.33
N ASP A 1095 -20.31 -5.67 12.20
CA ASP A 1095 -21.50 -5.91 11.40
C ASP A 1095 -22.31 -7.06 12.03
N TRP A 1096 -23.13 -6.74 13.06
CA TRP A 1096 -23.96 -7.73 13.79
C TRP A 1096 -25.00 -8.39 12.89
N GLU A 1097 -25.17 -7.92 11.64
CA GLU A 1097 -26.09 -8.50 10.68
C GLU A 1097 -25.66 -9.93 10.25
N PHE A 1098 -24.38 -10.29 10.40
CA PHE A 1098 -23.85 -11.58 9.93
C PHE A 1098 -23.05 -12.41 10.95
N GLY A 1099 -22.84 -11.91 12.18
CA GLY A 1099 -22.16 -12.68 13.24
C GLY A 1099 -20.66 -12.92 13.02
N ALA A 1100 -19.97 -12.04 12.27
CA ALA A 1100 -18.51 -12.09 12.06
C ALA A 1100 -17.90 -10.67 12.10
N TYR A 1101 -16.69 -10.54 12.63
CA TYR A 1101 -15.91 -9.30 12.63
C TYR A 1101 -15.30 -9.02 11.25
N THR A 1102 -15.29 -7.77 10.80
CA THR A 1102 -14.55 -7.42 9.59
C THR A 1102 -13.04 -7.54 9.83
N PHE A 1103 -12.36 -8.30 8.98
CA PHE A 1103 -10.92 -8.50 9.05
C PHE A 1103 -10.18 -7.35 8.36
N TYR A 1104 -9.72 -6.40 9.15
CA TYR A 1104 -8.79 -5.37 8.70
C TYR A 1104 -7.35 -5.83 8.88
N ALA A 1105 -6.63 -5.95 7.77
CA ALA A 1105 -5.22 -6.34 7.75
C ALA A 1105 -4.29 -5.15 7.99
N ASP A 1106 -3.26 -5.32 8.81
CA ASP A 1106 -2.18 -4.33 9.00
C ASP A 1106 -1.32 -4.19 7.74
N HIS A 1107 -1.29 -5.26 6.93
CA HIS A 1107 -0.61 -5.29 5.63
C HIS A 1107 -1.37 -6.21 4.67
N ARG A 1108 -1.56 -5.75 3.43
CA ARG A 1108 -2.22 -6.51 2.36
C ARG A 1108 -1.40 -6.46 1.08
N GLU A 1109 -1.32 -7.57 0.35
CA GLU A 1109 -0.76 -7.66 -0.99
C GLU A 1109 -1.77 -8.31 -1.93
N LEU A 1110 -2.16 -7.59 -3.00
CA LEU A 1110 -2.92 -8.17 -4.10
C LEU A 1110 -1.94 -8.56 -5.22
N ARG A 1111 -1.59 -9.85 -5.28
CA ARG A 1111 -0.74 -10.41 -6.33
C ARG A 1111 -1.61 -10.92 -7.49
N ASN A 1112 -0.97 -11.31 -8.59
CA ASN A 1112 -1.68 -11.85 -9.76
C ASN A 1112 -2.46 -13.13 -9.44
N ASP A 1113 -1.94 -13.99 -8.55
CA ASP A 1113 -2.44 -15.33 -8.28
C ASP A 1113 -3.04 -15.51 -6.87
N ARG A 1114 -2.97 -14.50 -6.00
CA ARG A 1114 -3.47 -14.56 -4.62
C ARG A 1114 -3.58 -13.20 -3.95
N LEU A 1115 -4.43 -13.13 -2.92
CA LEU A 1115 -4.40 -12.11 -1.87
C LEU A 1115 -3.56 -12.62 -0.69
N LEU A 1116 -2.68 -11.79 -0.17
CA LEU A 1116 -2.03 -12.00 1.13
C LEU A 1116 -2.51 -10.92 2.10
N ALA A 1117 -2.94 -11.31 3.28
CA ALA A 1117 -3.41 -10.39 4.31
C ALA A 1117 -2.82 -10.77 5.68
N PHE A 1118 -2.17 -9.82 6.34
CA PHE A 1118 -1.45 -10.04 7.59
C PHE A 1118 -2.01 -9.17 8.70
N LYS A 1119 -2.09 -9.72 9.91
CA LYS A 1119 -2.54 -9.00 11.10
C LYS A 1119 -1.65 -9.30 12.29
N ASP A 1120 -1.08 -8.26 12.87
CA ASP A 1120 -0.16 -8.35 13.99
C ASP A 1120 -0.86 -8.83 15.25
N ARG A 1121 -2.11 -8.39 15.48
CA ARG A 1121 -2.89 -8.77 16.67
C ARG A 1121 -4.38 -8.87 16.33
N ALA A 1122 -5.00 -9.98 16.69
CA ALA A 1122 -6.43 -10.20 16.58
C ALA A 1122 -6.98 -10.83 17.86
N TRP A 1123 -8.21 -10.50 18.22
CA TRP A 1123 -8.96 -11.25 19.23
C TRP A 1123 -9.40 -12.58 18.63
N SER A 1124 -9.61 -13.60 19.47
CA SER A 1124 -10.31 -14.81 19.05
C SER A 1124 -11.75 -14.48 18.64
N GLY A 1125 -12.24 -15.12 17.58
CA GLY A 1125 -13.57 -14.92 17.03
C GLY A 1125 -13.67 -15.26 15.54
N ARG A 1126 -14.88 -15.09 15.01
CA ARG A 1126 -15.16 -15.26 13.58
C ARG A 1126 -14.89 -13.97 12.84
N PHE A 1127 -14.11 -14.04 11.77
CA PHE A 1127 -13.74 -12.90 10.93
C PHE A 1127 -14.16 -13.10 9.48
N ARG A 1128 -14.39 -11.98 8.79
CA ARG A 1128 -14.72 -11.90 7.37
C ARG A 1128 -13.81 -10.91 6.64
N LEU A 1129 -13.19 -11.35 5.57
CA LEU A 1129 -12.41 -10.55 4.63
C LEU A 1129 -13.12 -10.54 3.27
N VAL A 1130 -13.41 -9.35 2.75
CA VAL A 1130 -14.05 -9.16 1.43
C VAL A 1130 -13.10 -8.41 0.50
N TYR A 1131 -12.99 -8.87 -0.73
CA TYR A 1131 -12.29 -8.17 -1.80
C TYR A 1131 -12.95 -8.45 -3.15
N TYR A 1132 -12.61 -7.64 -4.16
CA TYR A 1132 -13.27 -7.68 -5.46
C TYR A 1132 -12.32 -8.14 -6.56
N LEU A 1133 -12.88 -8.91 -7.48
CA LEU A 1133 -12.21 -9.46 -8.64
C LEU A 1133 -13.01 -9.14 -9.90
N ARG A 1134 -12.37 -9.20 -11.05
CA ARG A 1134 -13.03 -9.12 -12.37
C ARG A 1134 -12.84 -10.43 -13.10
N ALA A 1135 -13.92 -10.99 -13.62
CA ALA A 1135 -13.87 -12.15 -14.51
C ALA A 1135 -13.39 -11.72 -15.90
N VAL A 1136 -12.27 -12.26 -16.38
CA VAL A 1136 -11.63 -11.83 -17.63
C VAL A 1136 -11.53 -12.93 -18.68
N CYS A 1137 -11.61 -14.20 -18.28
CA CYS A 1137 -11.43 -15.31 -19.19
C CYS A 1137 -12.51 -16.38 -19.00
N GLU A 1138 -13.12 -16.82 -20.10
CA GLU A 1138 -14.06 -17.95 -20.14
C GLU A 1138 -13.28 -19.24 -19.88
N GLY A 1139 -13.84 -20.19 -19.13
CA GLY A 1139 -13.17 -21.47 -18.89
C GLY A 1139 -13.45 -22.11 -17.53
N THR A 1140 -12.65 -23.14 -17.23
CA THR A 1140 -12.64 -23.84 -15.94
C THR A 1140 -11.27 -23.70 -15.30
N PHE A 1141 -11.23 -23.15 -14.09
CA PHE A 1141 -9.99 -22.77 -13.42
C PHE A 1141 -9.89 -23.46 -12.05
N LYS A 1142 -8.76 -24.12 -11.80
CA LYS A 1142 -8.40 -24.73 -10.53
C LYS A 1142 -7.95 -23.65 -9.55
N MET A 1143 -8.51 -23.72 -8.34
CA MET A 1143 -8.15 -22.86 -7.22
C MET A 1143 -7.62 -23.71 -6.07
N LYS A 1144 -6.43 -23.34 -5.59
CA LYS A 1144 -5.85 -23.93 -4.38
C LYS A 1144 -6.69 -23.57 -3.14
N PRO A 1145 -6.58 -24.35 -2.04
CA PRO A 1145 -7.12 -23.97 -0.75
C PRO A 1145 -6.72 -22.57 -0.30
N SER A 1146 -7.68 -21.81 0.21
CA SER A 1146 -7.40 -20.64 1.05
C SER A 1146 -6.82 -21.12 2.37
N GLN A 1147 -5.83 -20.40 2.89
CA GLN A 1147 -5.09 -20.78 4.09
C GLN A 1147 -5.09 -19.64 5.09
N ILE A 1148 -5.14 -20.01 6.36
CA ILE A 1148 -4.96 -19.12 7.50
C ILE A 1148 -4.02 -19.79 8.49
N GLY A 1149 -3.14 -19.05 9.15
CA GLY A 1149 -2.35 -19.58 10.24
C GLY A 1149 -1.56 -18.53 10.98
N LEU A 1150 -0.92 -18.95 12.07
CA LEU A 1150 -0.01 -18.12 12.84
C LEU A 1150 1.40 -18.23 12.25
N MET A 1151 2.03 -17.09 11.96
CA MET A 1151 3.36 -17.06 11.33
C MET A 1151 4.45 -17.69 12.21
N TYR A 1152 4.34 -17.51 13.53
CA TYR A 1152 5.33 -17.97 14.53
C TYR A 1152 4.92 -19.24 15.27
N ASN A 1153 3.72 -19.76 14.98
CA ASN A 1153 3.20 -21.03 15.47
C ASN A 1153 2.54 -21.76 14.30
N PRO A 1154 3.33 -22.19 13.28
CA PRO A 1154 2.82 -22.75 12.04
C PRO A 1154 2.09 -24.09 12.22
N GLU A 1155 2.18 -24.71 13.40
CA GLU A 1155 1.35 -25.84 13.79
C GLU A 1155 -0.14 -25.49 13.86
N TYR A 1156 -0.48 -24.20 14.06
CA TYR A 1156 -1.85 -23.70 14.08
C TYR A 1156 -2.23 -23.07 12.74
N TYR A 1157 -3.06 -23.77 11.99
CA TYR A 1157 -3.50 -23.32 10.67
C TYR A 1157 -4.84 -23.93 10.27
N GLY A 1158 -5.46 -23.37 9.25
CA GLY A 1158 -6.66 -23.87 8.60
C GLY A 1158 -6.49 -23.81 7.09
N MET A 1159 -7.06 -24.77 6.37
CA MET A 1159 -7.11 -24.76 4.90
C MET A 1159 -8.51 -25.14 4.40
N SER A 1160 -9.05 -24.37 3.46
CA SER A 1160 -10.33 -24.66 2.82
C SER A 1160 -10.23 -25.87 1.88
N VAL A 1161 -11.33 -26.35 1.33
CA VAL A 1161 -11.27 -27.33 0.22
C VAL A 1161 -10.76 -26.65 -1.07
N PRO A 1162 -9.97 -27.34 -1.92
CA PRO A 1162 -9.73 -26.91 -3.30
C PRO A 1162 -11.05 -26.75 -4.06
N GLN A 1163 -11.11 -25.81 -5.00
CA GLN A 1163 -12.31 -25.56 -5.80
C GLN A 1163 -11.98 -25.48 -7.29
N THR A 1164 -12.95 -25.82 -8.14
CA THR A 1164 -12.90 -25.52 -9.58
C THR A 1164 -13.95 -24.45 -9.87
N ILE A 1165 -13.52 -23.32 -10.39
CA ILE A 1165 -14.39 -22.19 -10.73
C ILE A 1165 -14.66 -22.20 -12.23
N THR A 1166 -15.92 -22.09 -12.61
CA THR A 1166 -16.34 -22.01 -14.01
C THR A 1166 -16.71 -20.56 -14.33
N VAL A 1167 -16.12 -20.01 -15.39
CA VAL A 1167 -16.46 -18.70 -15.94
C VAL A 1167 -17.12 -18.91 -17.29
N LEU A 1168 -18.37 -18.49 -17.38
CA LEU A 1168 -19.19 -18.58 -18.59
C LEU A 1168 -18.82 -17.47 -19.59
N PRO A 1169 -19.14 -17.64 -20.89
CA PRO A 1169 -18.97 -16.58 -21.88
C PRO A 1169 -19.65 -15.28 -21.46
N ALA A 1170 -19.11 -14.16 -21.93
CA ALA A 1170 -19.76 -12.85 -21.84
C ALA A 1170 -21.19 -12.91 -22.39
N GLN A 1171 -22.08 -12.11 -21.80
CA GLN A 1171 -23.51 -12.10 -22.11
C GLN A 1171 -23.83 -11.48 -23.48
#